data_AF-H1DDJ6-F1
#
_entry.id   AF-H1DDJ6-F1
#
_cell.length_a   1.000
_cell.length_b   1.000
_cell.length_c   1.000
_cell.angle_alpha   90.00
_cell.angle_beta   90.00
_cell.angle_gamma   90.00
#
_symmetry.space_group_name_H-M   'P 1'
#
loop_
_entity.id
_entity.type
_entity.pdbx_description
1 polymer ?
#
loop_
_entity_poly.entity_id
_entity_poly.type
_entity_poly.pdbx_seq_one_letter_code
_entity_poly.pdbx_strand_id
1 'polypeptide(L)'
;MKKLLFLSVVLFVLCGCSNDEMLKPDQPDDENTLFVPHFYGAALLENPAPGTRGVANTLKIWSKPMAEENLTVKFLNGTERYREFIEEVVKEWEKVAGVRFYFVKDNENALIRIGFDYVPGMMSSWALTGTDHLQVYNQQTEPTVHFAQWRRASDELKRSDVLRAFGQVLGLELEFRHPNFTPGWITDENGNIDETSIRDYWESELGDYISWGELKKIVLNPLQDQTFLISKTDSYDPESVMTWPFYEMIAQNIPLIEFAEDYKTELSIQDKEFIQKLYGSTLGELVPEDRYLNLIEFDYTGTTPKFTLTTTKNTAVIWDKEAKEATNFYLPTDTTTVYKFTATHTFAENKKHRIIIAEILERGQQIPTESTALTKFDLTNGEGADNFDIKLLNKALWYIRIIGGENFTSHDFDFTGYDNLKELYLVGTLDSRVTVENCDNLEVLATSRFIYKPEEVSGPLQTTVLGTSVDNIYLIEGPIAEWPMEDIPFAQWPVSAEPAYSLSDLNGTGVSILNCGNIKEISLENTRINNIDFSDLSNLEYVYLSSTKDYLVGGSSGYNAGEYLNMAFSTLMDRTGKSTGIIVLRGVTTSTSIYPPDYVEVPIVIDELEQINAQLELKNWTAIWDSGLCPQDPAVPWPGGEE
;
A
#
# COMPACT_ATOMS: atom_id res chain seq x y z
N MET A 1 30.86 -8.35 35.55
CA MET A 1 29.52 -8.60 36.08
C MET A 1 29.04 -7.33 36.76
N LYS A 2 28.35 -6.46 36.02
CA LYS A 2 27.63 -5.30 36.56
C LYS A 2 26.20 -5.77 36.74
N LYS A 3 25.64 -5.70 37.94
CA LYS A 3 24.26 -6.15 38.19
C LYS A 3 23.33 -5.01 37.78
N LEU A 4 22.06 -5.29 37.49
CA LEU A 4 21.03 -4.26 37.63
C LEU A 4 20.74 -4.13 39.12
N LEU A 5 20.68 -2.90 39.62
CA LEU A 5 20.07 -2.62 40.92
C LEU A 5 18.56 -2.71 40.72
N PHE A 6 18.01 -3.93 40.85
CA PHE A 6 16.57 -4.10 41.00
C PHE A 6 16.17 -3.58 42.39
N LEU A 7 15.27 -2.60 42.43
CA LEU A 7 14.48 -2.34 43.63
C LEU A 7 13.51 -3.54 43.78
N SER A 8 13.96 -4.60 44.43
CA SER A 8 13.13 -5.75 44.80
C SER A 8 12.90 -5.75 46.31
N VAL A 9 11.64 -5.75 46.71
CA VAL A 9 11.19 -6.09 48.06
C VAL A 9 11.68 -7.50 48.38
N VAL A 10 12.55 -7.63 49.38
CA VAL A 10 12.80 -8.90 50.05
C VAL A 10 11.86 -8.96 51.25
N LEU A 11 10.84 -9.80 51.19
CA LEU A 11 10.27 -10.39 52.39
C LEU A 11 10.05 -11.90 52.19
N PHE A 12 10.87 -12.65 52.91
CA PHE A 12 10.65 -14.05 53.29
C PHE A 12 9.50 -14.14 54.31
N VAL A 13 8.98 -15.38 54.49
CA VAL A 13 8.12 -15.92 55.60
C VAL A 13 6.61 -15.93 55.25
N LEU A 14 5.85 -17.03 55.09
CA LEU A 14 5.96 -18.46 55.46
C LEU A 14 5.15 -19.37 54.52
N CYS A 15 5.60 -20.63 54.41
CA CYS A 15 4.98 -21.74 53.69
C CYS A 15 3.51 -22.01 54.10
N GLY A 16 2.64 -22.04 53.09
CA GLY A 16 1.45 -22.90 53.06
C GLY A 16 1.42 -23.60 51.71
N CYS A 17 1.73 -24.89 51.68
CA CYS A 17 1.63 -25.70 50.48
C CYS A 17 0.15 -25.82 50.06
N SER A 18 -0.21 -25.33 48.88
CA SER A 18 -1.17 -26.04 48.02
C SER A 18 -0.74 -25.89 46.58
N ASN A 19 -0.74 -27.03 45.89
CA ASN A 19 -0.20 -27.27 44.57
C ASN A 19 -0.67 -26.28 43.50
N ASP A 20 0.22 -26.06 42.53
CA ASP A 20 -0.10 -25.68 41.16
C ASP A 20 -1.26 -26.52 40.62
N GLU A 21 -2.38 -25.87 40.33
CA GLU A 21 -3.25 -26.26 39.24
C GLU A 21 -3.41 -25.09 38.28
N MET A 22 -3.11 -25.38 37.01
CA MET A 22 -3.46 -24.58 35.85
C MET A 22 -4.95 -24.16 35.93
N LEU A 23 -5.21 -22.89 36.22
CA LEU A 23 -6.57 -22.35 36.15
C LEU A 23 -6.95 -22.09 34.68
N LYS A 24 -8.02 -22.75 34.25
CA LYS A 24 -8.61 -22.70 32.90
C LYS A 24 -9.34 -21.35 32.64
N PRO A 25 -9.60 -20.98 31.37
CA PRO A 25 -10.00 -19.62 30.99
C PRO A 25 -11.43 -19.16 31.35
N ASP A 26 -12.27 -19.97 31.98
CA ASP A 26 -13.72 -19.71 32.08
C ASP A 26 -14.31 -19.83 33.50
N GLN A 27 -13.72 -19.18 34.52
CA GLN A 27 -14.44 -18.96 35.78
C GLN A 27 -14.84 -17.49 35.94
N PRO A 28 -16.10 -17.20 36.38
CA PRO A 28 -16.52 -15.85 36.70
C PRO A 28 -15.71 -15.33 37.89
N ASP A 29 -15.32 -14.06 37.82
CA ASP A 29 -14.55 -13.36 38.85
C ASP A 29 -15.26 -13.47 40.20
N ASP A 30 -14.59 -14.09 41.17
CA ASP A 30 -15.05 -14.13 42.56
C ASP A 30 -15.02 -12.68 43.11
N GLU A 31 -16.18 -12.21 43.58
CA GLU A 31 -16.46 -10.87 44.13
C GLU A 31 -15.70 -10.59 45.45
N ASN A 32 -14.38 -10.46 45.36
CA ASN A 32 -13.59 -9.78 46.38
C ASN A 32 -12.57 -8.87 45.69
N THR A 33 -13.09 -7.78 45.13
CA THR A 33 -12.33 -6.66 44.56
C THR A 33 -11.63 -5.89 45.68
N LEU A 34 -10.55 -6.46 46.20
CA LEU A 34 -9.49 -5.66 46.82
C LEU A 34 -8.86 -4.83 45.69
N PHE A 35 -9.12 -3.52 45.69
CA PHE A 35 -8.46 -2.58 44.80
C PHE A 35 -6.95 -2.65 45.05
N VAL A 36 -6.20 -3.02 44.02
CA VAL A 36 -4.74 -3.10 44.06
C VAL A 36 -4.22 -1.88 43.32
N PRO A 37 -3.55 -0.92 43.99
CA PRO A 37 -3.05 0.27 43.33
C PRO A 37 -2.00 -0.11 42.28
N HIS A 38 -2.12 0.49 41.09
CA HIS A 38 -1.25 0.26 39.95
C HIS A 38 -0.28 1.44 39.80
N PHE A 39 1.03 1.17 39.84
CA PHE A 39 2.04 2.22 39.88
C PHE A 39 2.88 2.25 38.60
N TYR A 40 3.26 3.45 38.15
CA TYR A 40 4.30 3.60 37.14
C TYR A 40 5.59 4.09 37.81
N GLY A 41 6.64 3.27 37.81
CA GLY A 41 7.96 3.57 38.37
C GLY A 41 8.98 4.02 37.32
N ALA A 42 10.20 4.32 37.75
CA ALA A 42 11.35 4.56 36.87
C ALA A 42 12.47 3.56 37.19
N ALA A 43 12.96 2.84 36.18
CA ALA A 43 14.10 1.94 36.35
C ALA A 43 15.41 2.72 36.23
N LEU A 44 16.29 2.60 37.23
CA LEU A 44 17.60 3.26 37.26
C LEU A 44 18.71 2.22 37.14
N LEU A 45 19.70 2.49 36.29
CA LEU A 45 20.94 1.71 36.23
C LEU A 45 21.75 1.87 37.53
N GLU A 46 22.69 0.97 37.80
CA GLU A 46 23.62 1.10 38.96
C GLU A 46 24.45 2.39 38.91
N ASN A 47 24.69 2.95 37.72
CA ASN A 47 25.32 4.25 37.50
C ASN A 47 24.57 5.00 36.40
N PRO A 48 23.43 5.64 36.72
CA PRO A 48 22.68 6.39 35.72
C PRO A 48 23.45 7.67 35.37
N ALA A 49 23.26 8.18 34.15
CA ALA A 49 23.65 9.57 33.85
C ALA A 49 22.99 10.53 34.87
N PRO A 50 23.59 11.71 35.16
CA PRO A 50 23.02 12.64 36.14
C PRO A 50 21.56 12.92 35.83
N GLY A 51 20.69 12.75 36.83
CA GLY A 51 19.28 13.13 36.71
C GLY A 51 19.17 14.63 36.47
N THR A 52 18.39 15.03 35.47
CA THR A 52 18.21 16.43 35.09
C THR A 52 16.75 16.84 35.30
N ARG A 53 16.48 18.16 35.40
CA ARG A 53 15.11 18.71 35.41
C ARG A 53 14.48 18.77 34.00
N GLY A 54 15.00 18.04 33.02
CA GLY A 54 14.48 18.07 31.66
C GLY A 54 13.31 17.13 31.44
N VAL A 55 12.49 17.43 30.43
CA VAL A 55 11.50 16.50 29.86
C VAL A 55 12.21 15.41 29.03
N ALA A 56 13.47 15.65 28.63
CA ALA A 56 14.38 14.62 28.15
C ALA A 56 15.83 14.94 28.53
N ASN A 57 16.62 13.90 28.78
CA ASN A 57 18.07 14.01 28.95
C ASN A 57 18.75 13.81 27.58
N THR A 58 19.46 14.82 27.08
CA THR A 58 20.05 14.79 25.73
C THR A 58 21.07 13.68 25.51
N LEU A 59 21.66 13.12 26.58
CA LEU A 59 22.57 11.97 26.50
C LEU A 59 21.84 10.62 26.36
N LYS A 60 20.54 10.60 26.64
CA LYS A 60 19.71 9.39 26.59
C LYS A 60 18.83 9.31 25.35
N ILE A 61 18.73 10.39 24.58
CA ILE A 61 17.97 10.43 23.33
C ILE A 61 18.70 9.57 22.28
N TRP A 62 17.94 8.81 21.50
CA TRP A 62 18.52 8.04 20.40
C TRP A 62 19.02 8.99 19.30
N SER A 63 20.12 8.66 18.63
CA SER A 63 20.42 9.32 17.36
C SER A 63 19.30 9.05 16.36
N LYS A 64 18.95 10.00 15.48
CA LYS A 64 17.89 9.81 14.48
C LYS A 64 18.00 8.49 13.70
N PRO A 65 19.17 8.09 13.14
CA PRO A 65 19.30 6.80 12.46
C PRO A 65 19.01 5.58 13.35
N MET A 66 19.29 5.67 14.66
CA MET A 66 18.93 4.59 15.60
C MET A 66 17.42 4.54 15.85
N ALA A 67 16.78 5.70 16.00
CA ALA A 67 15.34 5.80 16.20
C ALA A 67 14.55 5.38 14.96
N GLU A 68 15.10 5.62 13.77
CA GLU A 68 14.49 5.30 12.49
C GLU A 68 14.60 3.80 12.15
N GLU A 69 15.74 3.14 12.42
CA GLU A 69 16.01 1.81 11.83
C GLU A 69 16.27 0.69 12.85
N ASN A 70 16.51 1.02 14.12
CA ASN A 70 17.16 0.07 15.04
C ASN A 70 16.41 -0.21 16.35
N LEU A 71 15.26 0.43 16.64
CA LEU A 71 14.48 0.18 17.86
C LEU A 71 13.72 -1.16 17.78
N THR A 72 14.45 -2.25 18.02
CA THR A 72 13.92 -3.62 18.04
C THR A 72 13.19 -3.93 19.33
N VAL A 73 12.01 -4.53 19.23
CA VAL A 73 11.13 -4.89 20.34
C VAL A 73 10.85 -6.39 20.31
N LYS A 74 10.90 -7.07 21.47
CA LYS A 74 10.38 -8.43 21.61
C LYS A 74 9.59 -8.61 22.89
N PHE A 75 8.74 -9.63 22.90
CA PHE A 75 7.99 -10.03 24.08
C PHE A 75 8.69 -11.21 24.77
N LEU A 76 8.86 -11.12 26.09
CA LEU A 76 9.39 -12.22 26.90
C LEU A 76 8.27 -13.19 27.36
N ASN A 77 7.05 -12.69 27.45
CA ASN A 77 5.82 -13.42 27.77
C ASN A 77 4.59 -12.58 27.34
N GLY A 78 3.39 -12.91 27.82
CA GLY A 78 2.15 -12.19 27.51
C GLY A 78 1.26 -12.92 26.49
N THR A 79 -0.05 -12.64 26.56
CA THR A 79 -1.06 -13.19 25.64
C THR A 79 -1.00 -12.50 24.28
N GLU A 80 -1.48 -13.16 23.23
CA GLU A 80 -1.58 -12.58 21.88
C GLU A 80 -2.32 -11.23 21.89
N ARG A 81 -3.46 -11.17 22.60
CA ARG A 81 -4.22 -9.92 22.81
C ARG A 81 -3.38 -8.78 23.40
N TYR A 82 -2.50 -9.05 24.37
CA TYR A 82 -1.65 -8.00 24.96
C TYR A 82 -0.55 -7.56 24.00
N ARG A 83 -0.02 -8.48 23.20
CA ARG A 83 1.01 -8.19 22.20
C ARG A 83 0.44 -7.29 21.10
N GLU A 84 -0.69 -7.67 20.53
CA GLU A 84 -1.41 -6.89 19.50
C GLU A 84 -1.76 -5.49 20.00
N PHE A 85 -2.26 -5.39 21.24
CA PHE A 85 -2.61 -4.10 21.84
C PHE A 85 -1.40 -3.16 21.95
N ILE A 86 -0.24 -3.67 22.36
CA ILE A 86 0.99 -2.85 22.40
C ILE A 86 1.42 -2.45 21.00
N GLU A 87 1.44 -3.39 20.05
CA GLU A 87 1.82 -3.11 18.65
C GLU A 87 0.95 -2.03 18.01
N GLU A 88 -0.33 -1.95 18.37
CA GLU A 88 -1.23 -0.90 17.93
C GLU A 88 -0.93 0.44 18.61
N VAL A 89 -0.89 0.49 19.94
CA VAL A 89 -0.76 1.75 20.70
C VAL A 89 0.59 2.43 20.47
N VAL A 90 1.66 1.65 20.27
CA VAL A 90 3.01 2.19 20.02
C VAL A 90 3.09 3.01 18.73
N LYS A 91 2.22 2.73 17.75
CA LYS A 91 2.15 3.48 16.48
C LYS A 91 1.76 4.95 16.69
N GLU A 92 1.14 5.31 17.82
CA GLU A 92 0.84 6.72 18.10
C GLU A 92 2.09 7.60 18.15
N TRP A 93 3.22 7.06 18.62
CA TRP A 93 4.51 7.76 18.56
C TRP A 93 5.07 7.84 17.13
N GLU A 94 4.94 6.78 16.33
CA GLU A 94 5.39 6.74 14.93
C GLU A 94 4.63 7.74 14.04
N LYS A 95 3.35 7.99 14.33
CA LYS A 95 2.51 8.96 13.60
C LYS A 95 2.99 10.41 13.74
N VAL A 96 3.70 10.74 14.81
CA VAL A 96 4.02 12.13 15.18
C VAL A 96 5.51 12.46 15.16
N ALA A 97 6.38 11.43 15.13
CA ALA A 97 7.82 11.60 15.16
C ALA A 97 8.58 10.65 14.22
N GLY A 98 9.80 11.03 13.87
CA GLY A 98 10.74 10.26 13.06
C GLY A 98 11.28 8.99 13.73
N VAL A 99 10.40 8.11 14.22
CA VAL A 99 10.75 6.91 15.00
C VAL A 99 10.02 5.67 14.47
N ARG A 100 10.64 4.49 14.58
CA ARG A 100 10.03 3.22 14.19
C ARG A 100 10.37 2.10 15.16
N PHE A 101 9.37 1.33 15.57
CA PHE A 101 9.52 0.17 16.44
C PHE A 101 9.38 -1.13 15.63
N TYR A 102 10.40 -1.98 15.72
CA TYR A 102 10.48 -3.22 14.95
C TYR A 102 10.26 -4.42 15.87
N PHE A 103 9.05 -4.97 15.89
CA PHE A 103 8.73 -6.18 16.62
C PHE A 103 9.40 -7.40 15.95
N VAL A 104 10.25 -8.11 16.70
CA VAL A 104 11.00 -9.31 16.25
C VAL A 104 10.50 -10.56 16.98
N LYS A 105 10.83 -11.74 16.46
CA LYS A 105 10.44 -13.01 17.07
C LYS A 105 11.03 -13.16 18.47
N ASP A 106 10.33 -13.87 19.36
CA ASP A 106 10.70 -14.05 20.77
C ASP A 106 12.12 -14.62 20.96
N ASN A 107 12.63 -15.40 20.00
CA ASN A 107 13.96 -16.01 20.02
C ASN A 107 15.09 -15.11 19.46
N GLU A 108 14.76 -13.93 18.93
CA GLU A 108 15.74 -12.97 18.42
C GLU A 108 16.22 -12.01 19.51
N ASN A 109 17.36 -11.35 19.25
CA ASN A 109 17.86 -10.31 20.14
C ASN A 109 17.15 -8.98 19.88
N ALA A 110 16.70 -8.31 20.94
CA ALA A 110 16.03 -7.02 20.85
C ALA A 110 16.60 -6.01 21.86
N LEU A 111 16.58 -4.72 21.49
CA LEU A 111 16.91 -3.60 22.38
C LEU A 111 15.88 -3.47 23.49
N ILE A 112 14.61 -3.50 23.11
CA ILE A 112 13.45 -3.33 23.97
C ILE A 112 12.84 -4.71 24.22
N ARG A 113 12.66 -5.07 25.48
CA ARG A 113 12.18 -6.40 25.89
C ARG A 113 11.05 -6.23 26.88
N ILE A 114 9.85 -6.62 26.47
CA ILE A 114 8.62 -6.39 27.21
C ILE A 114 8.31 -7.64 28.04
N GLY A 115 8.17 -7.46 29.35
CA GLY A 115 7.69 -8.49 30.27
C GLY A 115 6.40 -8.07 30.95
N PHE A 116 5.47 -9.01 31.11
CA PHE A 116 4.22 -8.84 31.85
C PHE A 116 4.29 -9.63 33.14
N ASP A 117 4.08 -8.98 34.29
CA ASP A 117 4.16 -9.63 35.61
C ASP A 117 5.41 -10.53 35.75
N TYR A 118 6.51 -10.12 35.09
CA TYR A 118 7.73 -10.91 34.96
C TYR A 118 8.46 -11.03 36.29
N VAL A 119 8.28 -10.03 37.16
CA VAL A 119 8.66 -10.09 38.57
C VAL A 119 7.41 -10.38 39.40
N PRO A 120 7.24 -11.61 39.92
CA PRO A 120 6.03 -11.97 40.67
C PRO A 120 5.80 -11.07 41.87
N GLY A 121 4.58 -10.55 42.00
CA GLY A 121 4.18 -9.66 43.10
C GLY A 121 4.61 -8.20 42.95
N MET A 122 5.29 -7.82 41.86
CA MET A 122 5.59 -6.42 41.57
C MET A 122 4.30 -5.69 41.18
N MET A 123 4.08 -4.53 41.79
CA MET A 123 2.89 -3.69 41.59
C MET A 123 3.15 -2.50 40.65
N SER A 124 4.38 -2.39 40.13
CA SER A 124 4.81 -1.27 39.29
C SER A 124 5.18 -1.66 37.86
N SER A 125 4.59 -0.95 36.90
CA SER A 125 5.05 -0.85 35.52
C SER A 125 6.26 0.10 35.44
N TRP A 126 7.21 -0.14 34.54
CA TRP A 126 8.38 0.72 34.36
C TRP A 126 9.05 0.51 33.00
N ALA A 127 9.85 1.47 32.56
CA ALA A 127 10.76 1.31 31.42
C ALA A 127 12.15 1.89 31.74
N LEU A 128 13.17 1.40 31.04
CA LEU A 128 14.45 2.09 30.97
C LEU A 128 14.33 3.33 30.08
N THR A 129 15.13 4.37 30.36
CA THR A 129 15.07 5.62 29.59
C THR A 129 16.04 5.60 28.41
N GLY A 130 15.51 5.67 27.19
CA GLY A 130 16.31 5.94 26.00
C GLY A 130 17.46 4.94 25.80
N THR A 131 18.65 5.45 25.51
CA THR A 131 19.86 4.65 25.26
C THR A 131 20.33 3.80 26.45
N ASP A 132 19.74 3.91 27.64
CA ASP A 132 20.02 3.01 28.76
C ASP A 132 19.74 1.54 28.40
N HIS A 133 18.82 1.30 27.45
CA HIS A 133 18.57 0.00 26.84
C HIS A 133 19.83 -0.65 26.22
N LEU A 134 20.76 0.15 25.68
CA LEU A 134 22.01 -0.36 25.10
C LEU A 134 22.95 -0.94 26.16
N GLN A 135 22.91 -0.40 27.38
CA GLN A 135 23.81 -0.83 28.45
C GLN A 135 23.49 -2.25 28.94
N VAL A 136 22.26 -2.70 28.71
CA VAL A 136 21.72 -4.00 29.13
C VAL A 136 21.44 -4.91 27.94
N TYR A 137 21.94 -4.58 26.74
CA TYR A 137 21.65 -5.33 25.52
C TYR A 137 22.05 -6.82 25.60
N ASN A 138 23.12 -7.13 26.34
CA ASN A 138 23.58 -8.52 26.49
C ASN A 138 22.69 -9.38 27.42
N GLN A 139 21.68 -8.80 28.08
CA GLN A 139 20.77 -9.47 29.02
C GLN A 139 19.42 -9.76 28.34
N GLN A 140 19.43 -10.64 27.36
CA GLN A 140 18.29 -10.88 26.45
C GLN A 140 17.08 -11.59 27.07
N THR A 141 17.20 -12.09 28.30
CA THR A 141 16.12 -12.71 29.07
C THR A 141 15.53 -11.79 30.13
N GLU A 142 16.10 -10.60 30.33
CA GLU A 142 15.62 -9.64 31.33
C GLU A 142 14.80 -8.53 30.65
N PRO A 143 13.64 -8.13 31.22
CA PRO A 143 12.84 -7.05 30.66
C PRO A 143 13.57 -5.72 30.73
N THR A 144 13.34 -4.86 29.75
CA THR A 144 13.68 -3.43 29.79
C THR A 144 12.45 -2.54 29.89
N VAL A 145 11.29 -3.13 29.62
CA VAL A 145 9.96 -2.59 29.85
C VAL A 145 9.17 -3.64 30.59
N HIS A 146 8.53 -3.26 31.68
CA HIS A 146 7.70 -4.14 32.49
C HIS A 146 6.31 -3.56 32.66
N PHE A 147 5.30 -4.39 32.46
CA PHE A 147 3.91 -4.08 32.74
C PHE A 147 3.41 -4.98 33.87
N ALA A 148 2.98 -4.37 34.97
CA ALA A 148 2.46 -5.09 36.14
C ALA A 148 0.92 -5.13 36.12
N GLN A 149 0.31 -6.15 36.71
CA GLN A 149 -1.13 -6.22 37.04
C GLN A 149 -2.11 -5.99 35.87
N TRP A 150 -1.66 -6.15 34.63
CA TRP A 150 -2.48 -5.91 33.43
C TRP A 150 -3.71 -6.82 33.34
N ARG A 151 -3.70 -7.98 33.99
CA ARG A 151 -4.86 -8.87 34.08
C ARG A 151 -6.11 -8.17 34.62
N ARG A 152 -5.94 -7.22 35.54
CA ARG A 152 -7.04 -6.51 36.22
C ARG A 152 -7.19 -5.05 35.76
N ALA A 153 -6.34 -4.59 34.83
CA ALA A 153 -6.34 -3.22 34.35
C ALA A 153 -7.42 -3.01 33.26
N SER A 154 -8.02 -1.81 33.20
CA SER A 154 -8.85 -1.40 32.07
C SER A 154 -8.01 -1.16 30.81
N ASP A 155 -8.63 -1.11 29.63
CA ASP A 155 -7.88 -0.89 28.39
C ASP A 155 -7.35 0.57 28.30
N GLU A 156 -8.03 1.53 28.92
CA GLU A 156 -7.56 2.93 29.06
C GLU A 156 -6.27 3.01 29.88
N LEU A 157 -6.23 2.30 31.01
CA LEU A 157 -5.02 2.24 31.84
C LEU A 157 -3.87 1.58 31.07
N LYS A 158 -4.12 0.45 30.40
CA LYS A 158 -3.12 -0.22 29.56
C LYS A 158 -2.60 0.73 28.47
N ARG A 159 -3.48 1.48 27.80
CA ARG A 159 -3.09 2.44 26.75
C ARG A 159 -2.16 3.53 27.31
N SER A 160 -2.53 4.11 28.46
CA SER A 160 -1.70 5.12 29.14
C SER A 160 -0.33 4.57 29.54
N ASP A 161 -0.29 3.34 30.08
CA ASP A 161 0.95 2.64 30.43
C ASP A 161 1.88 2.44 29.22
N VAL A 162 1.33 2.01 28.08
CA VAL A 162 2.10 1.77 26.85
C VAL A 162 2.66 3.08 26.32
N LEU A 163 1.83 4.11 26.19
CA LEU A 163 2.28 5.41 25.69
C LEU A 163 3.39 6.01 26.56
N ARG A 164 3.24 5.94 27.88
CA ARG A 164 4.25 6.43 28.83
C ARG A 164 5.54 5.61 28.79
N ALA A 165 5.44 4.28 28.75
CA ALA A 165 6.60 3.41 28.64
C ALA A 165 7.37 3.65 27.36
N PHE A 166 6.68 3.80 26.23
CA PHE A 166 7.35 4.06 24.96
C PHE A 166 7.86 5.50 24.85
N GLY A 167 7.25 6.47 25.55
CA GLY A 167 7.85 7.78 25.77
C GLY A 167 9.20 7.69 26.50
N GLN A 168 9.27 6.91 27.58
CA GLN A 168 10.55 6.64 28.27
C GLN A 168 11.54 5.89 27.39
N VAL A 169 11.10 4.90 26.62
CA VAL A 169 11.94 4.21 25.61
C VAL A 169 12.54 5.20 24.62
N LEU A 170 11.81 6.25 24.24
CA LEU A 170 12.29 7.33 23.37
C LEU A 170 13.14 8.38 24.10
N GLY A 171 13.42 8.21 25.39
CA GLY A 171 14.29 9.08 26.18
C GLY A 171 13.57 10.22 26.90
N LEU A 172 12.23 10.21 26.92
CA LEU A 172 11.45 11.15 27.71
C LEU A 172 11.55 10.80 29.20
N GLU A 173 11.55 11.83 30.02
CA GLU A 173 11.47 11.77 31.47
C GLU A 173 10.02 12.05 31.90
N LEU A 174 9.67 11.72 33.15
CA LEU A 174 8.32 12.00 33.67
C LEU A 174 8.11 13.52 33.83
N GLU A 175 6.91 14.00 33.51
CA GLU A 175 6.61 15.44 33.35
C GLU A 175 6.79 16.25 34.64
N PHE A 176 6.64 15.62 35.82
CA PHE A 176 6.95 16.26 37.10
C PHE A 176 8.42 16.69 37.24
N ARG A 177 9.32 16.21 36.38
CA ARG A 177 10.72 16.63 36.35
C ARG A 177 10.92 17.99 35.66
N HIS A 178 9.91 18.51 34.95
CA HIS A 178 9.99 19.78 34.23
C HIS A 178 10.49 20.94 35.14
N PRO A 179 11.36 21.87 34.68
CA PRO A 179 11.95 22.86 35.58
C PRO A 179 10.94 23.88 36.11
N ASN A 180 9.90 24.17 35.33
CA ASN A 180 8.80 25.08 35.72
C ASN A 180 7.74 24.38 36.57
N PHE A 181 7.95 23.11 36.94
CA PHE A 181 7.08 22.42 37.87
C PHE A 181 7.41 22.85 39.31
N THR A 182 6.47 23.56 39.94
CA THR A 182 6.57 24.04 41.31
C THR A 182 5.29 23.68 42.08
N PRO A 183 5.19 22.45 42.61
CA PRO A 183 4.02 22.06 43.37
C PRO A 183 3.93 22.80 44.69
N GLY A 184 2.77 23.40 44.98
CA GLY A 184 2.53 24.04 46.27
C GLY A 184 2.51 23.07 47.46
N TRP A 185 2.32 21.77 47.22
CA TRP A 185 2.25 20.73 48.27
C TRP A 185 3.63 20.19 48.69
N ILE A 186 4.66 20.31 47.83
CA ILE A 186 6.01 19.87 48.20
C ILE A 186 6.78 20.92 48.96
N THR A 187 6.29 22.16 49.04
CA THR A 187 7.03 23.27 49.64
C THR A 187 6.42 23.70 50.97
N ASP A 188 7.28 23.93 51.97
CA ASP A 188 6.89 24.60 53.21
C ASP A 188 6.51 26.07 52.97
N GLU A 189 6.06 26.77 54.02
CA GLU A 189 5.70 28.20 53.97
C GLU A 189 6.85 29.11 53.47
N ASN A 190 8.09 28.61 53.43
CA ASN A 190 9.29 29.32 52.99
C ASN A 190 9.75 28.93 51.57
N GLY A 191 9.02 28.05 50.88
CA GLY A 191 9.36 27.58 49.54
C GLY A 191 10.43 26.48 49.49
N ASN A 192 10.81 25.88 50.62
CA ASN A 192 11.74 24.74 50.67
C ASN A 192 10.97 23.43 50.60
N ILE A 193 11.58 22.35 50.11
CA ILE A 193 10.94 21.03 50.07
C ILE A 193 10.56 20.58 51.49
N ASP A 194 9.26 20.42 51.77
CA ASP A 194 8.72 19.86 53.01
C ASP A 194 8.80 18.33 52.99
N GLU A 195 10.02 17.83 53.10
CA GLU A 195 10.31 16.40 53.07
C GLU A 195 9.51 15.61 54.13
N THR A 196 9.18 16.25 55.26
CA THR A 196 8.51 15.60 56.39
C THR A 196 7.05 15.30 56.06
N SER A 197 6.29 16.29 55.59
CA SER A 197 4.89 16.11 55.22
C SER A 197 4.73 15.11 54.06
N ILE A 198 5.65 15.14 53.09
CA ILE A 198 5.65 14.21 51.96
C ILE A 198 5.93 12.78 52.43
N ARG A 199 6.90 12.59 53.33
CA ARG A 199 7.19 11.28 53.91
C ARG A 199 6.02 10.75 54.74
N ASP A 200 5.41 11.58 55.56
CA ASP A 200 4.34 11.15 56.46
C ASP A 200 3.08 10.74 55.68
N TYR A 201 2.70 11.48 54.64
CA TYR A 201 1.65 11.05 53.69
C TYR A 201 2.01 9.72 53.04
N TRP A 202 3.26 9.58 52.59
CA TRP A 202 3.72 8.39 51.89
C TRP A 202 3.74 7.13 52.77
N GLU A 203 4.29 7.24 53.98
CA GLU A 203 4.34 6.12 54.91
C GLU A 203 2.94 5.73 55.37
N SER A 204 1.99 6.67 55.45
CA SER A 204 0.57 6.42 55.73
C SER A 204 -0.14 5.65 54.62
N GLU A 205 0.00 6.12 53.38
CA GLU A 205 -0.80 5.59 52.26
C GLU A 205 -0.12 4.43 51.53
N LEU A 206 1.22 4.40 51.53
CA LEU A 206 2.02 3.59 50.61
C LEU A 206 3.23 2.88 51.23
N GLY A 207 3.42 2.98 52.55
CA GLY A 207 4.54 2.36 53.26
C GLY A 207 4.67 0.85 53.05
N ASP A 208 3.55 0.16 52.79
CA ASP A 208 3.51 -1.29 52.52
C ASP A 208 3.89 -1.66 51.06
N TYR A 209 3.92 -0.67 50.15
CA TYR A 209 4.11 -0.90 48.71
C TYR A 209 5.47 -0.43 48.19
N ILE A 210 6.03 0.65 48.75
CA ILE A 210 7.31 1.23 48.30
C ILE A 210 7.94 2.05 49.42
N SER A 211 9.24 1.84 49.68
CA SER A 211 9.89 2.48 50.81
C SER A 211 10.16 3.97 50.56
N TRP A 212 10.17 4.76 51.63
CA TRP A 212 10.51 6.18 51.57
C TRP A 212 11.86 6.45 50.88
N GLY A 213 12.88 5.63 51.16
CA GLY A 213 14.20 5.79 50.56
C GLY A 213 14.23 5.57 49.04
N GLU A 214 13.27 4.83 48.51
CA GLU A 214 13.10 4.57 47.07
C GLU A 214 12.31 5.68 46.39
N LEU A 215 11.18 6.09 47.00
CA LEU A 215 10.43 7.24 46.53
C LEU A 215 11.28 8.50 46.50
N LYS A 216 12.03 8.76 47.57
CA LYS A 216 12.92 9.91 47.69
C LYS A 216 13.89 9.99 46.50
N LYS A 217 14.39 8.86 46.00
CA LYS A 217 15.28 8.83 44.82
C LYS A 217 14.58 9.22 43.52
N ILE A 218 13.29 8.92 43.41
CA ILE A 218 12.48 9.16 42.22
C ILE A 218 11.99 10.61 42.20
N VAL A 219 11.59 11.13 43.37
CA VAL A 219 10.80 12.36 43.53
C VAL A 219 11.59 13.54 44.09
N LEU A 220 12.52 13.31 45.02
CA LEU A 220 13.11 14.38 45.85
C LEU A 220 14.64 14.49 45.78
N ASN A 221 15.34 13.46 45.30
CA ASN A 221 16.79 13.50 45.18
C ASN A 221 17.22 14.64 44.25
N PRO A 222 18.28 15.38 44.60
CA PRO A 222 18.67 16.58 43.88
C PRO A 222 18.98 16.26 42.42
N LEU A 223 18.17 16.81 41.52
CA LEU A 223 18.44 16.83 40.09
C LEU A 223 19.56 17.84 39.84
N GLN A 224 20.57 17.45 39.09
CA GLN A 224 21.62 18.39 38.69
C GLN A 224 21.05 19.32 37.62
N ASP A 225 21.05 20.63 37.91
CA ASP A 225 20.70 21.65 36.93
C ASP A 225 21.88 21.88 36.00
N GLN A 226 21.99 21.00 35.00
CA GLN A 226 22.96 21.13 33.93
C GLN A 226 22.21 21.50 32.66
N THR A 227 22.05 22.81 32.42
CA THR A 227 21.22 23.37 31.33
C THR A 227 21.59 22.83 29.94
N PHE A 228 22.83 22.37 29.73
CA PHE A 228 23.27 21.78 28.45
C PHE A 228 22.84 20.32 28.25
N LEU A 229 22.43 19.61 29.31
CA LEU A 229 21.96 18.22 29.26
C LEU A 229 20.44 18.10 29.22
N ILE A 230 19.74 19.23 29.31
CA ILE A 230 18.28 19.30 29.43
C ILE A 230 17.67 19.68 28.08
N SER A 231 16.80 18.83 27.56
CA SER A 231 15.77 19.24 26.60
C SER A 231 14.44 19.35 27.32
N LYS A 232 13.67 20.39 27.02
CA LYS A 232 12.39 20.68 27.66
C LYS A 232 11.43 21.42 26.73
N THR A 233 10.16 21.40 27.10
CA THR A 233 9.12 22.31 26.63
C THR A 233 9.26 23.69 27.29
N ASP A 234 8.52 24.68 26.79
CA ASP A 234 8.55 26.04 27.34
C ASP A 234 7.77 26.16 28.65
N SER A 235 6.79 25.28 28.86
CA SER A 235 5.92 25.21 30.03
C SER A 235 5.68 23.76 30.45
N TYR A 236 5.35 23.57 31.73
CA TYR A 236 4.85 22.29 32.25
C TYR A 236 3.54 21.92 31.54
N ASP A 237 3.40 20.66 31.14
CA ASP A 237 2.22 20.15 30.46
C ASP A 237 1.37 19.22 31.35
N PRO A 238 0.27 19.69 31.95
CA PRO A 238 -0.58 18.84 32.79
C PRO A 238 -1.24 17.69 32.01
N GLU A 239 -1.44 17.84 30.70
CA GLU A 239 -2.10 16.82 29.87
C GLU A 239 -1.12 15.82 29.25
N SER A 240 0.19 15.94 29.54
CA SER A 240 1.20 15.02 29.00
C SER A 240 0.92 13.58 29.42
N VAL A 241 1.10 12.64 28.50
CA VAL A 241 1.09 11.21 28.86
C VAL A 241 2.23 10.84 29.82
N MET A 242 3.28 11.65 29.86
CA MET A 242 4.42 11.53 30.77
C MET A 242 4.11 12.07 32.18
N THR A 243 2.93 12.65 32.41
CA THR A 243 2.44 13.01 33.74
C THR A 243 2.37 11.77 34.61
N TRP A 244 2.76 11.96 35.88
CA TRP A 244 2.72 10.91 36.87
C TRP A 244 1.39 10.98 37.64
N PRO A 245 0.50 9.97 37.53
CA PRO A 245 -0.88 10.06 38.04
C PRO A 245 -0.96 10.31 39.56
N PHE A 246 0.07 9.90 40.32
CA PHE A 246 0.15 10.10 41.78
C PHE A 246 0.28 11.56 42.21
N TYR A 247 0.77 12.43 41.34
CA TYR A 247 1.02 13.83 41.67
C TYR A 247 -0.24 14.58 42.13
N GLU A 248 -1.34 14.43 41.38
CA GLU A 248 -2.59 15.13 41.68
C GLU A 248 -3.24 14.59 42.95
N MET A 249 -3.06 13.29 43.21
CA MET A 249 -3.59 12.59 44.37
C MET A 249 -2.98 13.12 45.68
N ILE A 250 -1.65 13.32 45.70
CA ILE A 250 -0.95 13.90 46.86
C ILE A 250 -1.33 15.37 47.03
N ALA A 251 -1.39 16.14 45.94
CA ALA A 251 -1.76 17.55 45.97
C ALA A 251 -3.17 17.80 46.54
N GLN A 252 -4.09 16.86 46.34
CA GLN A 252 -5.50 16.95 46.78
C GLN A 252 -5.80 16.12 48.04
N ASN A 253 -4.79 15.44 48.61
CA ASN A 253 -4.92 14.55 49.77
C ASN A 253 -6.02 13.47 49.57
N ILE A 254 -6.13 12.94 48.34
CA ILE A 254 -7.09 11.90 47.99
C ILE A 254 -6.49 10.53 48.34
N PRO A 255 -7.22 9.66 49.08
CA PRO A 255 -6.80 8.28 49.30
C PRO A 255 -6.68 7.53 47.98
N LEU A 256 -5.60 6.79 47.79
CA LEU A 256 -5.27 6.16 46.50
C LEU A 256 -6.28 5.10 46.05
N ILE A 257 -7.07 4.58 46.99
CA ILE A 257 -8.10 3.56 46.77
C ILE A 257 -9.43 4.11 46.21
N GLU A 258 -9.63 5.43 46.22
CA GLU A 258 -10.90 6.06 45.83
C GLU A 258 -10.86 6.76 44.46
N PHE A 259 -9.72 6.75 43.77
CA PHE A 259 -9.55 7.50 42.53
C PHE A 259 -9.83 6.62 41.31
N ALA A 260 -10.99 6.81 40.72
CA ALA A 260 -11.32 6.32 39.39
C ALA A 260 -11.04 7.45 38.37
N GLU A 261 -10.32 7.15 37.29
CA GLU A 261 -10.51 7.80 35.96
C GLU A 261 -9.61 8.97 35.47
N ASP A 262 -8.39 9.26 35.96
CA ASP A 262 -7.49 10.21 35.24
C ASP A 262 -6.26 9.54 34.60
N TYR A 263 -6.52 8.70 33.60
CA TYR A 263 -5.47 8.17 32.73
C TYR A 263 -5.36 9.04 31.47
N LYS A 264 -4.18 9.63 31.22
CA LYS A 264 -3.90 10.28 29.94
C LYS A 264 -3.71 9.20 28.87
N THR A 265 -4.70 9.02 28.00
CA THR A 265 -4.76 7.97 26.98
C THR A 265 -4.36 8.45 25.59
N GLU A 266 -4.07 9.75 25.43
CA GLU A 266 -3.71 10.37 24.17
C GLU A 266 -2.45 11.23 24.36
N LEU A 267 -1.65 11.34 23.30
CA LEU A 267 -0.52 12.27 23.28
C LEU A 267 -1.03 13.72 23.26
N SER A 268 -0.56 14.55 24.19
CA SER A 268 -0.90 15.96 24.23
C SER A 268 -0.34 16.72 23.02
N ILE A 269 -0.76 17.97 22.82
CA ILE A 269 -0.18 18.81 21.77
C ILE A 269 1.33 19.01 22.01
N GLN A 270 1.72 19.25 23.26
CA GLN A 270 3.13 19.46 23.63
C GLN A 270 3.95 18.17 23.52
N ASP A 271 3.37 17.00 23.84
CA ASP A 271 4.03 15.69 23.64
C ASP A 271 4.42 15.52 22.17
N LYS A 272 3.47 15.78 21.25
CA LYS A 272 3.66 15.65 19.80
C LYS A 272 4.72 16.61 19.27
N GLU A 273 4.62 17.89 19.61
CA GLU A 273 5.57 18.92 19.19
C GLU A 273 6.98 18.64 19.74
N PHE A 274 7.07 18.22 21.00
CA PHE A 274 8.35 17.95 21.64
C PHE A 274 9.04 16.72 21.04
N ILE A 275 8.32 15.61 20.84
CA ILE A 275 8.93 14.41 20.25
C ILE A 275 9.35 14.64 18.79
N GLN A 276 8.57 15.44 18.04
CA GLN A 276 8.90 15.84 16.68
C GLN A 276 10.14 16.74 16.64
N LYS A 277 10.33 17.61 17.64
CA LYS A 277 11.56 18.40 17.80
C LYS A 277 12.79 17.51 18.03
N LEU A 278 12.64 16.40 18.79
CA LEU A 278 13.73 15.48 19.06
C LEU A 278 14.10 14.63 17.83
N TYR A 279 13.10 14.04 17.15
CA TYR A 279 13.33 13.02 16.13
C TYR A 279 13.04 13.46 14.69
N GLY A 280 12.42 14.62 14.48
CA GLY A 280 11.97 15.10 13.18
C GLY A 280 10.53 14.67 12.87
N SER A 281 10.06 15.03 11.67
CA SER A 281 8.74 14.64 11.17
C SER A 281 8.58 13.12 11.12
N THR A 282 7.34 12.65 11.18
CA THR A 282 7.02 11.23 10.98
C THR A 282 7.68 10.69 9.71
N LEU A 283 8.15 9.44 9.78
CA LEU A 283 8.80 8.75 8.64
C LEU A 283 7.80 8.33 7.57
N GLY A 284 6.51 8.64 7.76
CA GLY A 284 5.43 8.02 7.00
C GLY A 284 5.37 6.53 7.27
N GLU A 285 4.59 5.81 6.48
CA GLU A 285 4.55 4.34 6.55
C GLU A 285 5.79 3.67 5.93
N LEU A 286 6.77 4.42 5.42
CA LEU A 286 7.86 3.87 4.63
C LEU A 286 8.71 2.90 5.46
N VAL A 287 8.72 1.64 5.02
CA VAL A 287 9.65 0.62 5.49
C VAL A 287 11.03 0.94 4.89
N PRO A 288 12.17 0.63 5.53
CA PRO A 288 13.49 0.85 4.95
C PRO A 288 13.61 0.35 3.49
N GLU A 289 14.33 1.08 2.63
CA GLU A 289 14.41 0.81 1.18
C GLU A 289 14.92 -0.61 0.86
N ASP A 290 15.77 -1.19 1.71
CA ASP A 290 16.29 -2.55 1.58
C ASP A 290 15.23 -3.64 1.76
N ARG A 291 14.00 -3.26 2.15
CA ARG A 291 12.85 -4.15 2.31
C ARG A 291 11.85 -4.08 1.16
N TYR A 292 12.19 -3.44 0.04
CA TYR A 292 11.34 -3.41 -1.15
C TYR A 292 11.98 -4.15 -2.31
N LEU A 293 11.22 -5.06 -2.91
CA LEU A 293 11.54 -5.63 -4.21
C LEU A 293 10.64 -4.97 -5.27
N ASN A 294 11.21 -4.04 -6.04
CA ASN A 294 10.49 -3.33 -7.11
C ASN A 294 9.94 -4.33 -8.14
N LEU A 295 8.68 -4.17 -8.51
CA LEU A 295 7.97 -5.04 -9.47
C LEU A 295 7.55 -4.27 -10.72
N ILE A 296 7.04 -3.05 -10.55
CA ILE A 296 6.64 -2.15 -11.62
C ILE A 296 7.09 -0.75 -11.24
N GLU A 297 7.63 -0.02 -12.20
CA GLU A 297 7.97 1.38 -12.06
C GLU A 297 7.45 2.17 -13.25
N PHE A 298 6.99 3.39 -13.05
CA PHE A 298 6.62 4.29 -14.14
C PHE A 298 6.68 5.74 -13.66
N ASP A 299 6.83 6.66 -14.60
CA ASP A 299 6.75 8.08 -14.34
C ASP A 299 5.29 8.53 -14.48
N TYR A 300 4.89 9.51 -13.67
CA TYR A 300 3.56 10.10 -13.75
C TYR A 300 3.64 11.62 -13.59
N THR A 301 2.98 12.35 -14.49
CA THR A 301 2.82 13.81 -14.44
C THR A 301 1.34 14.13 -14.35
N GLY A 302 0.89 14.54 -13.17
CA GLY A 302 -0.50 14.84 -12.88
C GLY A 302 -0.73 14.95 -11.38
N THR A 303 -1.98 15.16 -10.96
CA THR A 303 -2.28 15.39 -9.54
C THR A 303 -2.59 14.11 -8.78
N THR A 304 -3.30 13.17 -9.41
CA THR A 304 -3.91 12.03 -8.70
C THR A 304 -3.87 10.76 -9.55
N PRO A 305 -2.77 10.00 -9.56
CA PRO A 305 -2.73 8.71 -10.23
C PRO A 305 -3.72 7.74 -9.58
N LYS A 306 -4.36 6.89 -10.38
CA LYS A 306 -5.28 5.85 -9.89
C LYS A 306 -5.10 4.56 -10.66
N PHE A 307 -4.76 3.50 -9.94
CA PHE A 307 -4.63 2.16 -10.48
C PHE A 307 -5.06 1.10 -9.47
N THR A 308 -5.30 -0.09 -9.97
CA THR A 308 -5.74 -1.23 -9.18
C THR A 308 -4.71 -2.35 -9.25
N LEU A 309 -4.36 -2.89 -8.10
CA LEU A 309 -3.42 -4.00 -7.95
C LEU A 309 -4.16 -5.22 -7.40
N THR A 310 -3.79 -6.40 -7.87
CA THR A 310 -4.22 -7.68 -7.27
C THR A 310 -2.98 -8.45 -6.82
N THR A 311 -2.88 -8.75 -5.53
CA THR A 311 -1.64 -9.20 -4.89
C THR A 311 -1.85 -10.43 -4.01
N THR A 312 -0.79 -11.20 -3.79
CA THR A 312 -0.74 -12.38 -2.91
C THR A 312 0.24 -12.19 -1.75
N LYS A 313 0.94 -11.06 -1.71
CA LYS A 313 1.86 -10.66 -0.65
C LYS A 313 1.67 -9.20 -0.30
N ASN A 314 2.19 -8.81 0.87
CA ASN A 314 2.28 -7.41 1.27
C ASN A 314 2.97 -6.60 0.17
N THR A 315 2.34 -5.50 -0.24
CA THR A 315 2.78 -4.68 -1.37
C THR A 315 2.82 -3.23 -0.96
N ALA A 316 3.82 -2.49 -1.43
CA ALA A 316 3.89 -1.05 -1.24
C ALA A 316 3.78 -0.33 -2.57
N VAL A 317 3.22 0.87 -2.52
CA VAL A 317 3.32 1.86 -3.58
C VAL A 317 4.11 3.03 -3.04
N ILE A 318 5.30 3.24 -3.58
CA ILE A 318 6.15 4.39 -3.31
C ILE A 318 5.79 5.44 -4.34
N TRP A 319 5.21 6.54 -3.88
CA TRP A 319 4.69 7.63 -4.71
C TRP A 319 5.80 8.62 -5.08
N ASP A 320 6.66 8.92 -4.11
CA ASP A 320 7.81 9.79 -4.28
C ASP A 320 8.91 9.38 -3.29
N LYS A 321 10.03 8.90 -3.83
CA LYS A 321 11.19 8.47 -3.03
C LYS A 321 11.85 9.62 -2.29
N GLU A 322 11.98 10.78 -2.94
CA GLU A 322 12.67 11.94 -2.35
C GLU A 322 11.85 12.55 -1.21
N ALA A 323 10.53 12.62 -1.40
CA ALA A 323 9.59 13.10 -0.39
C ALA A 323 9.25 12.05 0.68
N LYS A 324 9.77 10.82 0.55
CA LYS A 324 9.44 9.68 1.42
C LYS A 324 7.93 9.44 1.52
N GLU A 325 7.23 9.50 0.38
CA GLU A 325 5.80 9.25 0.29
C GLU A 325 5.54 7.83 -0.21
N ALA A 326 4.90 7.01 0.61
CA ALA A 326 4.49 5.66 0.25
C ALA A 326 3.20 5.25 0.98
N THR A 327 2.52 4.26 0.42
CA THR A 327 1.39 3.57 1.04
C THR A 327 1.68 2.08 1.06
N ASN A 328 1.57 1.46 2.25
CA ASN A 328 1.74 0.02 2.39
C ASN A 328 0.39 -0.68 2.45
N PHE A 329 0.24 -1.73 1.65
CA PHE A 329 -0.93 -2.59 1.60
C PHE A 329 -0.57 -3.93 2.23
N TYR A 330 -0.96 -4.11 3.48
CA TYR A 330 -0.79 -5.36 4.21
C TYR A 330 -1.99 -6.29 3.96
N LEU A 331 -1.71 -7.57 3.76
CA LEU A 331 -2.75 -8.57 3.66
C LEU A 331 -3.39 -8.84 5.04
N PRO A 332 -4.71 -9.07 5.11
CA PRO A 332 -5.37 -9.51 6.33
C PRO A 332 -4.78 -10.83 6.85
N THR A 333 -4.66 -10.97 8.17
CA THR A 333 -4.00 -12.08 8.89
C THR A 333 -4.58 -13.48 8.60
N ASP A 334 -5.74 -13.58 7.94
CA ASP A 334 -6.44 -14.84 7.64
C ASP A 334 -6.66 -15.12 6.14
N THR A 335 -5.94 -14.44 5.25
CA THR A 335 -6.15 -14.59 3.79
C THR A 335 -5.19 -15.58 3.13
N THR A 336 -5.76 -16.68 2.60
CA THR A 336 -5.11 -17.59 1.64
C THR A 336 -5.37 -17.18 0.18
N THR A 337 -5.95 -15.99 -0.03
CA THR A 337 -6.54 -15.54 -1.29
C THR A 337 -5.87 -14.27 -1.84
N VAL A 338 -5.96 -14.10 -3.17
CA VAL A 338 -5.58 -12.87 -3.87
C VAL A 338 -6.38 -11.68 -3.35
N TYR A 339 -5.69 -10.60 -2.98
CA TYR A 339 -6.30 -9.38 -2.46
C TYR A 339 -6.21 -8.25 -3.49
N LYS A 340 -7.34 -7.58 -3.75
CA LYS A 340 -7.46 -6.48 -4.70
C LYS A 340 -7.58 -5.16 -3.94
N PHE A 341 -6.73 -4.19 -4.28
CA PHE A 341 -6.82 -2.84 -3.74
C PHE A 341 -6.64 -1.79 -4.85
N THR A 342 -7.26 -0.63 -4.64
CA THR A 342 -7.09 0.54 -5.51
C THR A 342 -6.12 1.47 -4.80
N ALA A 343 -5.00 1.75 -5.46
CA ALA A 343 -4.02 2.71 -5.01
C ALA A 343 -4.29 4.07 -5.67
N THR A 344 -4.29 5.11 -4.84
CA THR A 344 -4.45 6.50 -5.25
C THR A 344 -3.67 7.36 -4.28
N HIS A 345 -3.08 8.44 -4.79
CA HIS A 345 -2.35 9.43 -4.00
C HIS A 345 -2.56 10.79 -4.61
N THR A 346 -2.51 11.86 -3.82
CA THR A 346 -2.62 13.23 -4.35
C THR A 346 -1.31 13.95 -4.11
N PHE A 347 -0.60 14.26 -5.18
CA PHE A 347 0.67 14.98 -5.12
C PHE A 347 0.44 16.45 -4.78
N ALA A 348 1.27 17.00 -3.90
CA ALA A 348 1.23 18.42 -3.54
C ALA A 348 1.79 19.33 -4.65
N GLU A 349 2.75 18.82 -5.42
CA GLU A 349 3.40 19.54 -6.51
C GLU A 349 3.03 18.91 -7.86
N ASN A 350 2.70 19.74 -8.85
CA ASN A 350 2.49 19.25 -10.21
C ASN A 350 3.84 19.11 -10.95
N LYS A 351 4.55 18.02 -10.67
CA LYS A 351 5.81 17.64 -11.33
C LYS A 351 5.75 16.18 -11.76
N LYS A 352 6.80 15.71 -12.44
CA LYS A 352 6.96 14.30 -12.77
C LYS A 352 7.41 13.54 -11.52
N HIS A 353 6.66 12.51 -11.13
CA HIS A 353 6.97 11.62 -10.02
C HIS A 353 7.27 10.20 -10.52
N ARG A 354 8.27 9.54 -9.91
CA ARG A 354 8.59 8.14 -10.18
C ARG A 354 7.80 7.25 -9.21
N ILE A 355 6.75 6.62 -9.70
CA ILE A 355 5.92 5.70 -8.92
C ILE A 355 6.53 4.30 -9.01
N ILE A 356 6.66 3.64 -7.85
CA ILE A 356 7.24 2.30 -7.74
C ILE A 356 6.26 1.40 -6.97
N ILE A 357 5.89 0.29 -7.58
CA ILE A 357 5.10 -0.79 -6.96
C ILE A 357 6.08 -1.89 -6.56
N ALA A 358 6.10 -2.27 -5.29
CA ALA A 358 7.08 -3.21 -4.74
C ALA A 358 6.46 -4.27 -3.80
N GLU A 359 7.05 -5.47 -3.76
CA GLU A 359 6.80 -6.44 -2.67
C GLU A 359 7.46 -5.92 -1.39
N ILE A 360 6.75 -5.96 -0.26
CA ILE A 360 7.30 -5.69 1.07
C ILE A 360 7.95 -6.97 1.60
N LEU A 361 9.26 -6.95 1.78
CA LEU A 361 10.06 -8.06 2.30
C LEU A 361 10.06 -8.07 3.83
N GLU A 362 10.20 -9.24 4.45
CA GLU A 362 10.40 -9.35 5.90
C GLU A 362 11.75 -8.78 6.34
N ARG A 363 11.85 -8.37 7.62
CA ARG A 363 13.10 -7.80 8.15
C ARG A 363 14.19 -8.88 8.17
N GLY A 364 15.35 -8.58 7.59
CA GLY A 364 16.45 -9.53 7.48
C GLY A 364 16.25 -10.61 6.41
N GLN A 365 15.16 -10.55 5.64
CA GLN A 365 14.99 -11.39 4.46
C GLN A 365 16.02 -10.97 3.40
N GLN A 366 16.73 -11.95 2.85
CA GLN A 366 17.55 -11.71 1.68
C GLN A 366 16.65 -11.33 0.50
N ILE A 367 16.97 -10.23 -0.20
CA ILE A 367 16.22 -9.78 -1.38
C ILE A 367 16.14 -10.94 -2.39
N PRO A 368 14.93 -11.44 -2.71
CA PRO A 368 14.80 -12.58 -3.59
C PRO A 368 15.05 -12.17 -5.04
N THR A 369 15.50 -13.12 -5.85
CA THR A 369 15.73 -12.90 -7.29
C THR A 369 14.44 -12.91 -8.11
N GLU A 370 13.36 -13.45 -7.55
CA GLU A 370 12.04 -13.55 -8.16
C GLU A 370 10.94 -13.23 -7.13
N SER A 371 9.79 -12.79 -7.62
CA SER A 371 8.61 -12.48 -6.82
C SER A 371 7.37 -13.17 -7.40
N THR A 372 6.39 -13.42 -6.55
CA THR A 372 5.03 -13.85 -6.93
C THR A 372 3.96 -12.90 -6.38
N ALA A 373 4.37 -11.71 -5.93
CA ALA A 373 3.54 -10.81 -5.14
C ALA A 373 2.38 -10.20 -5.92
N LEU A 374 2.59 -9.80 -7.18
CA LEU A 374 1.62 -9.06 -7.97
C LEU A 374 1.11 -9.91 -9.14
N THR A 375 -0.21 -10.12 -9.19
CA THR A 375 -0.87 -10.97 -10.18
C THR A 375 -1.57 -10.19 -11.29
N LYS A 376 -2.09 -9.01 -10.97
CA LYS A 376 -2.73 -8.10 -11.94
C LYS A 376 -2.30 -6.66 -11.72
N PHE A 377 -2.01 -5.95 -12.81
CA PHE A 377 -1.82 -4.51 -12.85
C PHE A 377 -2.85 -3.88 -13.78
N ASP A 378 -3.64 -2.94 -13.27
CA ASP A 378 -4.71 -2.26 -14.01
C ASP A 378 -4.63 -0.75 -13.77
N LEU A 379 -3.95 -0.04 -14.69
CA LEU A 379 -3.89 1.42 -14.73
C LEU A 379 -5.14 1.94 -15.45
N THR A 380 -6.16 2.26 -14.66
CA THR A 380 -7.49 2.65 -15.17
C THR A 380 -7.54 4.07 -15.75
N ASN A 381 -6.58 4.92 -15.39
CA ASN A 381 -6.38 6.25 -15.95
C ASN A 381 -4.89 6.60 -15.86
N GLY A 382 -4.22 6.62 -17.01
CA GLY A 382 -2.80 6.84 -17.20
C GLY A 382 -2.50 8.15 -17.93
N GLU A 383 -3.40 9.13 -17.93
CA GLU A 383 -3.09 10.44 -18.50
C GLU A 383 -1.87 11.03 -17.78
N GLY A 384 -0.82 11.37 -18.53
CA GLY A 384 0.46 11.83 -18.00
C GLY A 384 1.41 10.73 -17.50
N ALA A 385 1.06 9.44 -17.65
CA ALA A 385 1.97 8.33 -17.39
C ALA A 385 2.99 8.15 -18.52
N ASP A 386 4.19 7.70 -18.17
CA ASP A 386 5.36 7.58 -19.05
C ASP A 386 6.37 6.56 -18.48
N ASN A 387 7.37 6.16 -19.27
CA ASN A 387 8.60 5.49 -18.81
C ASN A 387 8.36 4.25 -17.95
N PHE A 388 7.51 3.35 -18.45
CA PHE A 388 7.17 2.09 -17.79
C PHE A 388 8.37 1.13 -17.77
N ASP A 389 8.60 0.50 -16.62
CA ASP A 389 9.51 -0.61 -16.41
C ASP A 389 8.75 -1.66 -15.59
N ILE A 390 8.19 -2.64 -16.28
CA ILE A 390 7.55 -3.82 -15.69
C ILE A 390 8.64 -4.87 -15.57
N LYS A 391 8.87 -5.44 -14.39
CA LYS A 391 10.03 -6.33 -14.19
C LYS A 391 9.66 -7.80 -14.38
N LEU A 392 10.45 -8.49 -15.21
CA LEU A 392 10.31 -9.93 -15.48
C LEU A 392 10.54 -10.83 -14.25
N LEU A 393 11.10 -10.29 -13.17
CA LEU A 393 11.31 -11.01 -11.92
C LEU A 393 9.99 -11.41 -11.24
N ASN A 394 8.87 -10.76 -11.59
CA ASN A 394 7.57 -11.14 -11.07
C ASN A 394 6.96 -12.29 -11.89
N LYS A 395 6.99 -13.50 -11.32
CA LYS A 395 6.54 -14.75 -11.93
C LYS A 395 5.06 -15.06 -11.71
N ALA A 396 4.26 -14.10 -11.24
CA ALA A 396 2.82 -14.28 -11.06
C ALA A 396 1.96 -13.27 -11.83
N LEU A 397 2.56 -12.25 -12.46
CA LEU A 397 1.85 -11.22 -13.20
C LEU A 397 1.28 -11.78 -14.50
N TRP A 398 -0.04 -12.00 -14.52
CA TRP A 398 -0.71 -12.60 -15.67
C TRP A 398 -1.62 -11.62 -16.43
N TYR A 399 -1.97 -10.48 -15.81
CA TYR A 399 -2.85 -9.47 -16.40
C TYR A 399 -2.21 -8.10 -16.32
N ILE A 400 -2.11 -7.42 -17.47
CA ILE A 400 -1.65 -6.05 -17.57
C ILE A 400 -2.65 -5.25 -18.40
N ARG A 401 -3.20 -4.18 -17.83
CA ARG A 401 -3.97 -3.18 -18.57
C ARG A 401 -3.43 -1.78 -18.29
N ILE A 402 -3.15 -1.05 -19.36
CA ILE A 402 -2.72 0.35 -19.34
C ILE A 402 -3.72 1.15 -20.18
N ILE A 403 -4.48 2.02 -19.54
CA ILE A 403 -5.38 2.97 -20.20
C ILE A 403 -4.73 4.34 -20.14
N GLY A 404 -4.07 4.76 -21.22
CA GLY A 404 -3.32 6.01 -21.30
C GLY A 404 -4.21 7.24 -21.42
N GLY A 405 -4.78 7.47 -22.60
CA GLY A 405 -5.61 8.64 -22.91
C GLY A 405 -4.86 9.69 -23.74
N GLU A 406 -5.45 10.88 -23.91
CA GLU A 406 -4.96 11.90 -24.85
C GLU A 406 -3.58 12.47 -24.48
N ASN A 407 -3.23 12.46 -23.19
CA ASN A 407 -1.97 12.99 -22.65
C ASN A 407 -0.98 11.89 -22.27
N PHE A 408 -1.14 10.67 -22.79
CA PHE A 408 -0.18 9.60 -22.57
C PHE A 408 1.14 9.89 -23.30
N THR A 409 2.28 9.59 -22.68
CA THR A 409 3.57 9.70 -23.38
C THR A 409 3.89 8.37 -24.04
N SER A 410 4.06 8.38 -25.37
CA SER A 410 4.32 7.16 -26.15
C SER A 410 5.55 6.39 -25.65
N HIS A 411 5.43 5.07 -25.61
CA HIS A 411 6.42 4.17 -25.04
C HIS A 411 6.58 2.91 -25.89
N ASP A 412 7.78 2.31 -25.83
CA ASP A 412 8.07 1.03 -26.48
C ASP A 412 7.93 -0.08 -25.44
N PHE A 413 6.81 -0.77 -25.47
CA PHE A 413 6.55 -1.89 -24.58
C PHE A 413 7.23 -3.16 -25.08
N ASP A 414 8.24 -3.64 -24.35
CA ASP A 414 8.91 -4.91 -24.62
C ASP A 414 8.48 -5.97 -23.59
N PHE A 415 7.68 -6.92 -24.07
CA PHE A 415 7.26 -8.10 -23.33
C PHE A 415 7.95 -9.35 -23.87
N THR A 416 9.27 -9.38 -23.83
CA THR A 416 10.05 -10.58 -24.15
C THR A 416 10.17 -11.51 -22.92
N GLY A 417 9.75 -12.77 -23.07
CA GLY A 417 9.92 -13.83 -22.07
C GLY A 417 8.95 -13.78 -20.88
N TYR A 418 7.83 -13.05 -21.00
CA TYR A 418 6.81 -12.94 -19.96
C TYR A 418 5.92 -14.19 -19.92
N ASP A 419 6.50 -15.31 -19.49
CA ASP A 419 5.85 -16.62 -19.54
C ASP A 419 4.50 -16.67 -18.82
N ASN A 420 4.26 -15.86 -17.79
CA ASN A 420 3.01 -15.89 -17.01
C ASN A 420 1.94 -14.93 -17.54
N LEU A 421 2.29 -14.03 -18.45
CA LEU A 421 1.36 -13.05 -19.01
C LEU A 421 0.32 -13.78 -19.87
N LYS A 422 -0.96 -13.59 -19.52
CA LYS A 422 -2.11 -14.16 -20.24
C LYS A 422 -2.92 -13.13 -21.00
N GLU A 423 -3.06 -11.93 -20.44
CA GLU A 423 -3.80 -10.85 -21.08
C GLU A 423 -3.05 -9.53 -21.00
N LEU A 424 -2.93 -8.86 -22.14
CA LEU A 424 -2.28 -7.57 -22.30
C LEU A 424 -3.21 -6.58 -23.01
N TYR A 425 -3.48 -5.46 -22.36
CA TYR A 425 -4.33 -4.38 -22.88
C TYR A 425 -3.57 -3.05 -22.87
N LEU A 426 -3.41 -2.42 -24.04
CA LEU A 426 -2.72 -1.15 -24.25
C LEU A 426 -3.68 -0.16 -24.93
N VAL A 427 -4.47 0.55 -24.13
CA VAL A 427 -5.59 1.39 -24.61
C VAL A 427 -5.21 2.86 -24.57
N GLY A 428 -5.41 3.57 -25.67
CA GLY A 428 -5.12 5.00 -25.79
C GLY A 428 -3.65 5.33 -25.53
N THR A 429 -2.73 4.49 -26.00
CA THR A 429 -1.28 4.66 -25.80
C THR A 429 -0.61 5.48 -26.90
N LEU A 430 -1.38 6.08 -27.81
CA LEU A 430 -0.93 6.95 -28.89
C LEU A 430 0.13 6.27 -29.76
N ASP A 431 1.21 6.97 -30.12
CA ASP A 431 2.29 6.46 -30.98
C ASP A 431 3.23 5.44 -30.31
N SER A 432 2.74 4.71 -29.30
CA SER A 432 3.45 3.61 -28.65
C SER A 432 3.68 2.43 -29.60
N ARG A 433 4.56 1.52 -29.20
CA ARG A 433 4.82 0.26 -29.89
C ARG A 433 4.79 -0.90 -28.89
N VAL A 434 4.49 -2.09 -29.37
CA VAL A 434 4.53 -3.31 -28.55
C VAL A 434 5.25 -4.43 -29.26
N THR A 435 6.20 -5.05 -28.55
CA THR A 435 6.83 -6.31 -28.90
C THR A 435 6.42 -7.34 -27.86
N VAL A 436 5.79 -8.43 -28.30
CA VAL A 436 5.54 -9.63 -27.48
C VAL A 436 6.33 -10.78 -28.09
N GLU A 437 7.32 -11.28 -27.37
CA GLU A 437 8.21 -12.33 -27.85
C GLU A 437 8.36 -13.44 -26.80
N ASN A 438 8.18 -14.70 -27.22
CA ASN A 438 8.28 -15.88 -26.34
C ASN A 438 7.35 -15.78 -25.11
N CYS A 439 6.11 -15.32 -25.30
CA CYS A 439 5.09 -15.27 -24.24
C CYS A 439 4.18 -16.49 -24.34
N ASP A 440 4.64 -17.62 -23.81
CA ASP A 440 3.99 -18.91 -23.99
C ASP A 440 2.55 -18.98 -23.46
N ASN A 441 2.17 -18.21 -22.44
CA ASN A 441 0.80 -18.22 -21.91
C ASN A 441 -0.07 -17.04 -22.38
N LEU A 442 0.42 -16.19 -23.28
CA LEU A 442 -0.36 -15.03 -23.75
C LEU A 442 -1.54 -15.51 -24.61
N GLU A 443 -2.76 -15.25 -24.14
CA GLU A 443 -4.01 -15.64 -24.81
C GLU A 443 -4.68 -14.42 -25.49
N VAL A 444 -4.50 -13.22 -24.94
CA VAL A 444 -5.16 -11.98 -25.39
C VAL A 444 -4.17 -10.83 -25.54
N LEU A 445 -4.18 -10.20 -26.72
CA LEU A 445 -3.53 -8.92 -26.98
C LEU A 445 -4.56 -7.91 -27.49
N ALA A 446 -4.72 -6.80 -26.79
CA ALA A 446 -5.75 -5.83 -27.12
C ALA A 446 -5.33 -4.37 -26.93
N THR A 447 -5.97 -3.48 -27.70
CA THR A 447 -5.96 -2.03 -27.51
C THR A 447 -7.34 -1.47 -27.19
N SER A 448 -8.31 -2.35 -26.91
CA SER A 448 -9.65 -2.04 -26.38
C SER A 448 -9.72 -2.25 -24.87
N ARG A 449 -10.72 -1.65 -24.19
CA ARG A 449 -10.89 -1.79 -22.72
C ARG A 449 -11.18 -3.20 -22.23
N PHE A 450 -11.77 -4.02 -23.08
CA PHE A 450 -12.11 -5.43 -22.88
C PHE A 450 -12.20 -6.13 -24.26
N ILE A 451 -12.42 -7.44 -24.30
CA ILE A 451 -12.74 -8.15 -25.54
C ILE A 451 -14.25 -8.20 -25.72
N TYR A 452 -14.73 -7.88 -26.93
CA TYR A 452 -16.16 -7.83 -27.25
C TYR A 452 -16.44 -8.66 -28.49
N LYS A 453 -17.04 -9.85 -28.31
CA LYS A 453 -17.29 -10.80 -29.40
C LYS A 453 -18.78 -10.82 -29.77
N PRO A 454 -19.12 -11.12 -31.04
CA PRO A 454 -20.49 -11.36 -31.43
C PRO A 454 -21.04 -12.63 -30.76
N GLU A 455 -22.31 -12.62 -30.38
CA GLU A 455 -23.03 -13.80 -29.85
C GLU A 455 -23.42 -14.75 -30.98
N GLU A 456 -23.95 -14.19 -32.07
CA GLU A 456 -24.34 -14.93 -33.27
C GLU A 456 -23.85 -14.19 -34.52
N VAL A 457 -23.59 -14.96 -35.58
CA VAL A 457 -23.25 -14.44 -36.91
C VAL A 457 -24.23 -15.05 -37.90
N SER A 458 -24.97 -14.20 -38.61
CA SER A 458 -26.00 -14.59 -39.56
C SER A 458 -25.74 -14.00 -40.95
N GLY A 459 -26.47 -14.45 -41.97
CA GLY A 459 -26.33 -13.97 -43.34
C GLY A 459 -25.30 -14.74 -44.19
N PRO A 460 -24.86 -14.17 -45.33
CA PRO A 460 -23.91 -14.84 -46.22
C PRO A 460 -22.54 -14.95 -45.55
N LEU A 461 -21.84 -16.07 -45.75
CA LEU A 461 -20.48 -16.26 -45.22
C LEU A 461 -19.45 -15.35 -45.90
N GLN A 462 -19.72 -14.92 -47.13
CA GLN A 462 -18.84 -14.07 -47.92
C GLN A 462 -19.37 -12.65 -48.01
N THR A 463 -18.43 -11.71 -48.14
CA THR A 463 -18.73 -10.29 -48.32
C THR A 463 -18.93 -9.99 -49.80
N THR A 464 -19.97 -9.22 -50.13
CA THR A 464 -20.27 -8.74 -51.48
C THR A 464 -20.26 -7.22 -51.54
N VAL A 465 -20.31 -6.66 -52.76
CA VAL A 465 -20.36 -5.20 -52.93
C VAL A 465 -21.76 -4.66 -52.69
N LEU A 466 -21.84 -3.50 -52.04
CA LEU A 466 -23.05 -2.74 -51.77
C LEU A 466 -23.11 -1.52 -52.71
N GLY A 467 -24.18 -1.42 -53.50
CA GLY A 467 -24.48 -0.21 -54.29
C GLY A 467 -23.56 0.05 -55.49
N THR A 468 -23.37 1.34 -55.82
CA THR A 468 -22.57 1.81 -56.97
C THR A 468 -21.18 2.25 -56.54
N SER A 469 -20.15 1.92 -57.33
CA SER A 469 -18.77 2.32 -57.04
C SER A 469 -18.45 3.77 -57.39
N VAL A 470 -17.40 4.28 -56.75
CA VAL A 470 -16.65 5.46 -57.19
C VAL A 470 -15.22 5.01 -57.44
N ASP A 471 -14.70 5.15 -58.67
CA ASP A 471 -13.33 4.78 -59.03
C ASP A 471 -12.92 3.33 -58.69
N ASN A 472 -13.82 2.35 -58.91
CA ASN A 472 -13.68 0.92 -58.55
C ASN A 472 -13.59 0.62 -57.04
N ILE A 473 -13.91 1.61 -56.21
CA ILE A 473 -14.01 1.47 -54.75
C ILE A 473 -15.48 1.23 -54.40
N TYR A 474 -15.74 0.18 -53.63
CA TYR A 474 -17.08 -0.25 -53.25
C TYR A 474 -17.27 -0.19 -51.73
N LEU A 475 -18.48 0.16 -51.33
CA LEU A 475 -19.00 -0.25 -50.03
C LEU A 475 -19.30 -1.75 -50.07
N ILE A 476 -19.34 -2.38 -48.91
CA ILE A 476 -19.45 -3.83 -48.81
C ILE A 476 -20.55 -4.22 -47.84
N GLU A 477 -21.22 -5.33 -48.16
CA GLU A 477 -22.20 -5.99 -47.32
C GLU A 477 -21.75 -7.41 -47.04
N GLY A 478 -21.99 -7.93 -45.84
CA GLY A 478 -21.49 -9.23 -45.44
C GLY A 478 -22.31 -9.87 -44.32
N PRO A 479 -21.76 -10.89 -43.65
CA PRO A 479 -22.41 -11.48 -42.49
C PRO A 479 -22.64 -10.44 -41.40
N ILE A 480 -23.79 -10.54 -40.73
CA ILE A 480 -24.25 -9.62 -39.69
C ILE A 480 -23.94 -10.25 -38.33
N ALA A 481 -23.30 -9.48 -37.47
CA ALA A 481 -23.09 -9.83 -36.06
C ALA A 481 -24.29 -9.41 -35.21
N GLU A 482 -24.74 -10.32 -34.35
CA GLU A 482 -25.53 -9.97 -33.17
C GLU A 482 -24.58 -9.78 -31.99
N TRP A 483 -24.73 -8.67 -31.29
CA TRP A 483 -23.81 -8.24 -30.23
C TRP A 483 -24.48 -8.35 -28.85
N PRO A 484 -23.71 -8.70 -27.79
CA PRO A 484 -24.26 -8.76 -26.43
C PRO A 484 -24.71 -7.36 -26.01
N MET A 485 -26.02 -7.16 -25.94
CA MET A 485 -26.67 -5.87 -25.70
C MET A 485 -26.85 -5.66 -24.19
N GLU A 486 -25.74 -5.60 -23.45
CA GLU A 486 -25.75 -5.21 -22.03
C GLU A 486 -25.44 -3.71 -21.88
N ASP A 487 -25.86 -3.11 -20.75
CA ASP A 487 -25.92 -1.67 -20.39
C ASP A 487 -24.65 -0.80 -20.66
N ILE A 488 -24.16 -0.78 -21.90
CA ILE A 488 -22.99 -0.01 -22.31
C ILE A 488 -23.45 1.41 -22.68
N PRO A 489 -22.87 2.46 -22.08
CA PRO A 489 -23.22 3.83 -22.43
C PRO A 489 -23.00 4.11 -23.93
N PHE A 490 -23.93 4.82 -24.57
CA PHE A 490 -23.94 5.18 -26.01
C PHE A 490 -22.71 5.95 -26.53
N ALA A 491 -21.73 6.28 -25.68
CA ALA A 491 -20.50 7.01 -26.02
C ALA A 491 -19.24 6.26 -25.56
N GLN A 492 -19.34 4.95 -25.31
CA GLN A 492 -18.23 4.12 -24.88
C GLN A 492 -18.01 2.97 -25.85
N TRP A 493 -16.77 2.50 -25.92
CA TRP A 493 -16.44 1.27 -26.62
C TRP A 493 -17.28 0.11 -26.05
N PRO A 494 -17.90 -0.71 -26.91
CA PRO A 494 -17.70 -0.87 -28.35
C PRO A 494 -18.75 -0.15 -29.22
N VAL A 495 -19.59 0.72 -28.65
CA VAL A 495 -20.59 1.49 -29.41
C VAL A 495 -19.95 2.64 -30.17
N SER A 496 -18.97 3.31 -29.56
CA SER A 496 -18.10 4.31 -30.20
C SER A 496 -16.64 3.83 -30.17
N ALA A 497 -15.80 4.37 -31.04
CA ALA A 497 -14.38 4.03 -31.03
C ALA A 497 -13.69 4.59 -29.78
N GLU A 498 -12.57 3.99 -29.36
CA GLU A 498 -11.76 4.57 -28.28
C GLU A 498 -11.29 5.99 -28.67
N PRO A 499 -11.45 7.02 -27.82
CA PRO A 499 -11.16 8.41 -28.22
C PRO A 499 -9.71 8.66 -28.64
N ALA A 500 -8.78 8.08 -27.88
CA ALA A 500 -7.35 8.11 -28.18
C ALA A 500 -6.98 6.82 -28.91
N TYR A 501 -6.27 6.96 -30.04
CA TYR A 501 -5.76 5.82 -30.77
C TYR A 501 -4.65 5.11 -29.98
N SER A 502 -4.37 3.86 -30.35
CA SER A 502 -3.36 3.03 -29.70
C SER A 502 -2.45 2.39 -30.72
N LEU A 503 -1.15 2.41 -30.47
CA LEU A 503 -0.13 1.78 -31.30
C LEU A 503 -0.02 2.38 -32.70
N SER A 504 1.21 2.61 -33.16
CA SER A 504 1.46 3.35 -34.41
C SER A 504 2.71 2.86 -35.10
N ASP A 505 2.65 2.81 -36.44
CA ASP A 505 3.81 2.52 -37.28
C ASP A 505 4.72 3.74 -37.52
N LEU A 506 4.36 4.91 -36.97
CA LEU A 506 5.03 6.20 -37.26
C LEU A 506 6.54 6.15 -37.04
N ASN A 507 7.00 5.43 -36.01
CA ASN A 507 8.41 5.38 -35.60
C ASN A 507 8.98 3.95 -35.62
N GLY A 508 8.45 3.08 -36.49
CA GLY A 508 8.79 1.66 -36.56
C GLY A 508 7.57 0.78 -36.34
N THR A 509 7.72 -0.54 -36.45
CA THR A 509 6.61 -1.49 -36.34
C THR A 509 5.83 -1.35 -35.03
N GLY A 510 4.54 -1.01 -35.13
CA GLY A 510 3.64 -0.75 -34.01
C GLY A 510 3.31 -1.99 -33.19
N VAL A 511 3.17 -3.14 -33.85
CA VAL A 511 2.87 -4.44 -33.23
C VAL A 511 3.81 -5.50 -33.78
N SER A 512 4.60 -6.12 -32.91
CA SER A 512 5.45 -7.26 -33.24
C SER A 512 5.10 -8.44 -32.34
N ILE A 513 4.77 -9.57 -32.94
CA ILE A 513 4.39 -10.81 -32.23
C ILE A 513 5.30 -11.92 -32.73
N LEU A 514 6.05 -12.55 -31.82
CA LEU A 514 7.03 -13.59 -32.15
C LEU A 514 6.92 -14.74 -31.15
N ASN A 515 6.77 -15.97 -31.65
CA ASN A 515 6.69 -17.19 -30.83
C ASN A 515 5.59 -17.15 -29.73
N CYS A 516 4.43 -16.56 -30.01
CA CYS A 516 3.30 -16.45 -29.07
C CYS A 516 2.09 -17.27 -29.54
N GLY A 517 2.29 -18.55 -29.82
CA GLY A 517 1.30 -19.41 -30.51
C GLY A 517 0.00 -19.70 -29.74
N ASN A 518 -0.06 -19.34 -28.44
CA ASN A 518 -1.25 -19.49 -27.59
C ASN A 518 -2.22 -18.31 -27.63
N ILE A 519 -1.90 -17.25 -28.36
CA ILE A 519 -2.84 -16.14 -28.58
C ILE A 519 -4.08 -16.68 -29.29
N LYS A 520 -5.25 -16.43 -28.68
CA LYS A 520 -6.57 -16.78 -29.21
C LYS A 520 -7.28 -15.57 -29.77
N GLU A 521 -7.00 -14.40 -29.20
CA GLU A 521 -7.76 -13.18 -29.40
C GLU A 521 -6.82 -11.98 -29.61
N ILE A 522 -7.03 -11.28 -30.72
CA ILE A 522 -6.39 -10.00 -31.02
C ILE A 522 -7.48 -8.95 -31.20
N SER A 523 -7.42 -7.85 -30.45
CA SER A 523 -8.36 -6.73 -30.59
C SER A 523 -7.61 -5.42 -30.74
N LEU A 524 -7.44 -4.96 -31.98
CA LEU A 524 -6.74 -3.73 -32.33
C LEU A 524 -7.75 -2.64 -32.65
N GLU A 525 -8.27 -2.03 -31.59
CA GLU A 525 -9.18 -0.89 -31.62
C GLU A 525 -8.44 0.45 -31.81
N ASN A 526 -8.93 1.24 -32.76
CA ASN A 526 -8.48 2.56 -33.16
C ASN A 526 -6.95 2.64 -33.24
N THR A 527 -6.35 1.87 -34.14
CA THR A 527 -4.89 1.80 -34.28
C THR A 527 -4.37 2.58 -35.49
N ARG A 528 -3.08 2.93 -35.47
CA ARG A 528 -2.35 3.59 -36.57
C ARG A 528 -1.25 2.71 -37.14
N ILE A 529 -1.52 1.40 -37.23
CA ILE A 529 -0.62 0.44 -37.86
C ILE A 529 -1.09 0.18 -39.30
N ASN A 530 -0.16 -0.15 -40.17
CA ASN A 530 -0.41 -0.50 -41.57
C ASN A 530 -0.21 -1.98 -41.85
N ASN A 531 0.37 -2.72 -40.89
CA ASN A 531 0.64 -4.14 -41.04
C ASN A 531 0.51 -4.87 -39.70
N ILE A 532 0.09 -6.13 -39.77
CA ILE A 532 0.16 -7.10 -38.68
C ILE A 532 0.41 -8.49 -39.28
N ASP A 533 1.32 -9.24 -38.67
CA ASP A 533 1.63 -10.60 -39.05
C ASP A 533 0.92 -11.59 -38.11
N PHE A 534 0.05 -12.43 -38.67
CA PHE A 534 -0.66 -13.49 -37.96
C PHE A 534 0.01 -14.86 -38.13
N SER A 535 1.19 -14.91 -38.74
CA SER A 535 1.98 -16.14 -38.86
C SER A 535 2.26 -16.72 -37.47
N ASP A 536 2.32 -18.06 -37.40
CA ASP A 536 2.60 -18.82 -36.17
C ASP A 536 1.56 -18.67 -35.04
N LEU A 537 0.44 -17.97 -35.27
CA LEU A 537 -0.69 -17.86 -34.32
C LEU A 537 -1.72 -18.98 -34.52
N SER A 538 -1.30 -20.23 -34.28
CA SER A 538 -2.09 -21.43 -34.59
C SER A 538 -3.41 -21.57 -33.81
N ASN A 539 -3.55 -20.87 -32.67
CA ASN A 539 -4.74 -20.89 -31.81
C ASN A 539 -5.64 -19.67 -32.02
N LEU A 540 -5.23 -18.68 -32.82
CA LEU A 540 -5.98 -17.47 -33.08
C LEU A 540 -7.34 -17.79 -33.69
N GLU A 541 -8.41 -17.37 -33.04
CA GLU A 541 -9.79 -17.65 -33.43
C GLU A 541 -10.65 -16.39 -33.58
N TYR A 542 -10.22 -15.27 -32.98
CA TYR A 542 -10.94 -14.02 -33.01
C TYR A 542 -9.99 -12.85 -33.26
N VAL A 543 -10.34 -12.03 -34.24
CA VAL A 543 -9.62 -10.81 -34.58
C VAL A 543 -10.61 -9.65 -34.66
N TYR A 544 -10.34 -8.57 -33.96
CA TYR A 544 -11.05 -7.30 -34.11
C TYR A 544 -10.05 -6.26 -34.58
N LEU A 545 -10.33 -5.56 -35.68
CA LEU A 545 -9.50 -4.46 -36.18
C LEU A 545 -10.37 -3.24 -36.42
N SER A 546 -9.90 -2.09 -35.94
CA SER A 546 -10.43 -0.79 -36.34
C SER A 546 -9.33 0.24 -36.51
N SER A 547 -9.45 1.06 -37.56
CA SER A 547 -8.50 2.12 -37.86
C SER A 547 -9.12 3.19 -38.74
N THR A 548 -8.47 4.35 -38.83
CA THR A 548 -8.85 5.36 -39.84
C THR A 548 -8.45 4.93 -41.25
N LYS A 549 -8.99 5.61 -42.27
CA LYS A 549 -8.88 5.25 -43.68
C LYS A 549 -7.45 5.04 -44.22
N ASP A 550 -6.45 5.66 -43.59
CA ASP A 550 -5.07 5.64 -44.06
C ASP A 550 -4.25 4.48 -43.46
N TYR A 551 -4.86 3.66 -42.60
CA TYR A 551 -4.22 2.58 -41.84
C TYR A 551 -4.87 1.22 -42.12
N LEU A 552 -4.49 0.18 -41.36
CA LEU A 552 -4.78 -1.24 -41.60
C LEU A 552 -6.15 -1.53 -42.21
N VAL A 553 -7.26 -1.11 -41.57
CA VAL A 553 -8.62 -1.43 -42.03
C VAL A 553 -9.03 -0.62 -43.26
N GLY A 554 -8.61 0.65 -43.34
CA GLY A 554 -8.86 1.47 -44.52
C GLY A 554 -8.00 1.10 -45.73
N GLY A 555 -6.84 0.47 -45.47
CA GLY A 555 -6.00 -0.18 -46.47
C GLY A 555 -5.36 0.75 -47.49
N SER A 556 -5.05 2.00 -47.14
CA SER A 556 -4.54 3.07 -48.03
C SER A 556 -5.63 3.76 -48.89
N SER A 557 -5.49 5.06 -49.12
CA SER A 557 -6.48 5.86 -49.84
C SER A 557 -6.49 5.62 -51.35
N GLY A 558 -7.67 5.66 -51.98
CA GLY A 558 -7.80 5.60 -53.44
C GLY A 558 -7.72 4.18 -53.99
N TYR A 559 -6.93 3.97 -55.05
CA TYR A 559 -6.86 2.71 -55.81
C TYR A 559 -6.19 1.53 -55.07
N ASN A 560 -5.75 1.73 -53.82
CA ASN A 560 -5.12 0.69 -53.02
C ASN A 560 -6.00 0.24 -51.84
N ALA A 561 -7.19 0.82 -51.66
CA ALA A 561 -8.04 0.54 -50.49
C ALA A 561 -8.29 -0.98 -50.33
N GLY A 562 -7.83 -1.53 -49.20
CA GLY A 562 -7.87 -2.96 -48.87
C GLY A 562 -6.52 -3.67 -48.93
N GLU A 563 -5.47 -3.07 -49.51
CA GLU A 563 -4.14 -3.70 -49.71
C GLU A 563 -3.54 -4.19 -48.38
N TYR A 564 -3.62 -3.38 -47.31
CA TYR A 564 -3.08 -3.76 -46.00
C TYR A 564 -3.84 -4.93 -45.34
N LEU A 565 -5.16 -4.99 -45.49
CA LEU A 565 -5.95 -6.12 -45.02
C LEU A 565 -5.62 -7.39 -45.79
N ASN A 566 -5.51 -7.29 -47.13
CA ASN A 566 -5.12 -8.42 -47.97
C ASN A 566 -3.74 -8.98 -47.56
N MET A 567 -2.76 -8.10 -47.35
CA MET A 567 -1.44 -8.49 -46.85
C MET A 567 -1.52 -9.18 -45.47
N ALA A 568 -2.22 -8.58 -44.51
CA ALA A 568 -2.37 -9.16 -43.18
C ALA A 568 -3.07 -10.52 -43.23
N PHE A 569 -4.21 -10.64 -43.93
CA PHE A 569 -4.97 -11.90 -44.02
C PHE A 569 -4.26 -13.00 -44.80
N SER A 570 -3.30 -12.65 -45.66
CA SER A 570 -2.45 -13.62 -46.33
C SER A 570 -1.58 -14.40 -45.33
N THR A 571 -1.31 -13.86 -44.14
CA THR A 571 -0.54 -14.49 -43.06
C THR A 571 -1.39 -15.33 -42.09
N LEU A 572 -2.73 -15.23 -42.14
CA LEU A 572 -3.61 -16.03 -41.28
C LEU A 572 -3.35 -17.53 -41.43
N MET A 573 -3.43 -18.25 -40.32
CA MET A 573 -3.31 -19.70 -40.30
C MET A 573 -4.58 -20.39 -40.82
N ASP A 574 -4.39 -21.53 -41.49
CA ASP A 574 -5.47 -22.40 -41.93
C ASP A 574 -6.17 -23.04 -40.72
N ARG A 575 -7.50 -22.87 -40.64
CA ARG A 575 -8.38 -23.41 -39.60
C ARG A 575 -9.29 -24.52 -40.11
N THR A 576 -8.99 -25.14 -41.25
CA THR A 576 -9.74 -26.29 -41.78
C THR A 576 -9.82 -27.41 -40.74
N GLY A 577 -11.05 -27.83 -40.41
CA GLY A 577 -11.31 -28.82 -39.36
C GLY A 577 -11.44 -28.26 -37.93
N LYS A 578 -11.31 -26.95 -37.73
CA LYS A 578 -11.63 -26.23 -36.49
C LYS A 578 -12.93 -25.42 -36.65
N SER A 579 -13.40 -24.79 -35.57
CA SER A 579 -14.42 -23.74 -35.68
C SER A 579 -13.94 -22.59 -36.56
N THR A 580 -14.84 -22.09 -37.40
CA THR A 580 -14.59 -20.94 -38.27
C THR A 580 -14.11 -19.75 -37.43
N GLY A 581 -12.98 -19.17 -37.80
CA GLY A 581 -12.46 -17.99 -37.13
C GLY A 581 -13.26 -16.74 -37.50
N ILE A 582 -13.37 -15.79 -36.58
CA ILE A 582 -14.17 -14.57 -36.77
C ILE A 582 -13.25 -13.35 -36.83
N ILE A 583 -13.45 -12.51 -37.83
CA ILE A 583 -12.80 -11.21 -37.97
C ILE A 583 -13.86 -10.13 -37.96
N VAL A 584 -13.69 -9.10 -37.15
CA VAL A 584 -14.56 -7.91 -37.11
C VAL A 584 -13.75 -6.72 -37.59
N LEU A 585 -14.29 -5.97 -38.55
CA LEU A 585 -13.62 -4.86 -39.21
C LEU A 585 -14.49 -3.62 -39.13
N ARG A 586 -13.92 -2.54 -38.58
CA ARG A 586 -14.60 -1.23 -38.47
C ARG A 586 -13.71 -0.09 -38.97
N GLY A 587 -14.24 0.77 -39.84
CA GLY A 587 -13.59 2.03 -40.16
C GLY A 587 -13.80 3.02 -39.02
N VAL A 588 -12.85 3.92 -38.79
CA VAL A 588 -12.94 4.95 -37.75
C VAL A 588 -12.77 6.33 -38.37
N THR A 589 -13.58 7.30 -37.96
CA THR A 589 -13.41 8.71 -38.36
C THR A 589 -12.18 9.33 -37.69
N THR A 590 -11.69 10.46 -38.20
CA THR A 590 -10.70 11.25 -37.46
C THR A 590 -11.37 11.95 -36.29
N SER A 591 -10.83 11.77 -35.08
CA SER A 591 -11.30 12.47 -33.88
C SER A 591 -11.41 13.98 -34.11
N THR A 592 -12.52 14.58 -33.66
CA THR A 592 -12.66 16.04 -33.56
C THR A 592 -12.73 16.41 -32.08
N SER A 593 -12.37 17.65 -31.72
CA SER A 593 -12.32 18.09 -30.31
C SER A 593 -13.67 18.11 -29.57
N ILE A 594 -14.77 17.67 -30.19
CA ILE A 594 -16.14 17.80 -29.68
C ILE A 594 -16.83 16.44 -29.54
N TYR A 595 -16.44 15.41 -30.31
CA TYR A 595 -17.07 14.09 -30.30
C TYR A 595 -16.02 12.97 -30.40
N PRO A 596 -16.23 11.83 -29.70
CA PRO A 596 -15.40 10.65 -29.90
C PRO A 596 -15.50 10.19 -31.37
N PRO A 597 -14.49 9.47 -31.89
CA PRO A 597 -14.54 8.98 -33.26
C PRO A 597 -15.71 8.01 -33.45
N ASP A 598 -16.49 8.26 -34.49
CA ASP A 598 -17.54 7.35 -34.93
C ASP A 598 -16.97 6.22 -35.79
N TYR A 599 -17.65 5.07 -35.76
CA TYR A 599 -17.42 4.01 -36.73
C TYR A 599 -18.06 4.38 -38.08
N VAL A 600 -17.39 3.96 -39.16
CA VAL A 600 -17.83 4.19 -40.53
C VAL A 600 -17.62 2.94 -41.37
N GLU A 601 -18.33 2.90 -42.50
CA GLU A 601 -18.15 1.87 -43.51
C GLU A 601 -16.71 1.86 -44.04
N VAL A 602 -16.23 0.67 -44.38
CA VAL A 602 -14.88 0.45 -44.91
C VAL A 602 -14.96 0.31 -46.44
N PRO A 603 -14.47 1.31 -47.21
CA PRO A 603 -14.43 1.22 -48.66
C PRO A 603 -13.27 0.34 -49.13
N ILE A 604 -13.50 -0.52 -50.13
CA ILE A 604 -12.49 -1.47 -50.63
C ILE A 604 -12.51 -1.54 -52.16
N VAL A 605 -11.33 -1.69 -52.77
CA VAL A 605 -11.18 -1.96 -54.20
C VAL A 605 -11.59 -3.40 -54.51
N ILE A 606 -12.38 -3.59 -55.57
CA ILE A 606 -12.95 -4.91 -55.91
C ILE A 606 -11.90 -6.03 -56.02
N ASP A 607 -10.75 -5.75 -56.64
CA ASP A 607 -9.67 -6.73 -56.82
C ASP A 607 -9.07 -7.18 -55.48
N GLU A 608 -9.03 -6.29 -54.48
CA GLU A 608 -8.58 -6.61 -53.12
C GLU A 608 -9.65 -7.41 -52.36
N LEU A 609 -10.93 -7.03 -52.50
CA LEU A 609 -12.05 -7.74 -51.88
C LEU A 609 -12.13 -9.20 -52.37
N GLU A 610 -11.96 -9.44 -53.67
CA GLU A 610 -11.95 -10.80 -54.24
C GLU A 610 -10.82 -11.65 -53.66
N GLN A 611 -9.62 -11.07 -53.52
CA GLN A 611 -8.47 -11.74 -52.92
C GLN A 611 -8.70 -12.05 -51.43
N ILE A 612 -9.21 -11.08 -50.68
CA ILE A 612 -9.55 -11.25 -49.26
C ILE A 612 -10.56 -12.38 -49.09
N ASN A 613 -11.69 -12.35 -49.81
CA ASN A 613 -12.71 -13.39 -49.73
C ASN A 613 -12.16 -14.79 -50.05
N ALA A 614 -11.33 -14.90 -51.10
CA ALA A 614 -10.72 -16.17 -51.48
C ALA A 614 -9.78 -16.72 -50.38
N GLN A 615 -9.00 -15.86 -49.72
CA GLN A 615 -8.11 -16.26 -48.63
C GLN A 615 -8.89 -16.69 -47.38
N LEU A 616 -9.92 -15.93 -47.01
CA LEU A 616 -10.74 -16.23 -45.83
C LEU A 616 -11.50 -17.55 -46.00
N GLU A 617 -12.10 -17.78 -47.18
CA GLU A 617 -12.76 -19.04 -47.49
C GLU A 617 -11.79 -20.23 -47.42
N LEU A 618 -10.61 -20.10 -48.07
CA LEU A 618 -9.60 -21.15 -48.10
C LEU A 618 -9.11 -21.55 -46.70
N LYS A 619 -9.04 -20.58 -45.78
CA LYS A 619 -8.47 -20.76 -44.43
C LYS A 619 -9.52 -20.95 -43.34
N ASN A 620 -10.81 -21.06 -43.69
CA ASN A 620 -11.94 -21.19 -42.76
C ASN A 620 -12.07 -20.00 -41.77
N TRP A 621 -12.09 -18.80 -42.32
CA TRP A 621 -12.34 -17.54 -41.61
C TRP A 621 -13.55 -16.80 -42.20
N THR A 622 -14.24 -16.02 -41.37
CA THR A 622 -15.36 -15.15 -41.78
C THR A 622 -15.08 -13.73 -41.31
N ALA A 623 -15.19 -12.76 -42.22
CA ALA A 623 -15.07 -11.33 -41.90
C ALA A 623 -16.44 -10.65 -41.83
N ILE A 624 -16.65 -9.90 -40.76
CA ILE A 624 -17.84 -9.09 -40.47
C ILE A 624 -17.43 -7.63 -40.62
N TRP A 625 -18.02 -6.96 -41.59
CA TRP A 625 -17.79 -5.54 -41.86
C TRP A 625 -18.87 -4.74 -41.16
N ASP A 626 -18.52 -4.17 -40.02
CA ASP A 626 -19.47 -3.52 -39.13
C ASP A 626 -19.18 -2.02 -39.09
N SER A 627 -20.09 -1.22 -39.67
CA SER A 627 -19.98 0.24 -39.67
C SER A 627 -20.41 0.87 -38.34
N GLY A 628 -20.76 0.07 -37.33
CA GLY A 628 -21.20 0.57 -36.02
C GLY A 628 -22.49 1.37 -36.07
N LEU A 629 -23.23 1.33 -37.19
CA LEU A 629 -24.62 1.75 -37.26
C LEU A 629 -25.42 0.76 -36.41
N CYS A 630 -25.41 0.99 -35.10
CA CYS A 630 -26.41 0.47 -34.18
C CYS A 630 -27.76 0.68 -34.87
N PRO A 631 -28.64 -0.33 -35.01
CA PRO A 631 -29.89 -0.19 -35.76
C PRO A 631 -30.64 1.01 -35.19
N GLN A 632 -30.51 2.16 -35.86
CA GLN A 632 -31.20 3.35 -35.42
C GLN A 632 -32.67 3.04 -35.65
N ASP A 633 -33.42 3.09 -34.56
CA ASP A 633 -34.85 3.27 -34.57
C ASP A 633 -35.21 4.21 -35.74
N PRO A 634 -35.97 3.75 -36.75
CA PRO A 634 -36.24 4.50 -37.99
C PRO A 634 -37.12 5.76 -37.78
N ALA A 635 -37.13 6.34 -36.57
CA ALA A 635 -38.10 7.33 -36.13
C ALA A 635 -37.52 8.65 -35.60
N VAL A 636 -36.19 8.88 -35.58
CA VAL A 636 -35.65 10.18 -35.14
C VAL A 636 -34.95 10.91 -36.28
N PRO A 637 -35.59 11.90 -36.93
CA PRO A 637 -34.95 12.71 -37.95
C PRO A 637 -33.86 13.60 -37.33
N TRP A 638 -32.72 13.64 -38.01
CA TRP A 638 -31.62 14.57 -37.79
C TRP A 638 -32.12 16.03 -37.65
N PRO A 639 -31.83 16.75 -36.54
CA PRO A 639 -32.10 18.17 -36.44
C PRO A 639 -30.89 18.93 -37.00
N GLY A 640 -30.86 19.18 -38.31
CA GLY A 640 -29.85 20.07 -38.88
C GLY A 640 -29.43 19.76 -40.31
N GLY A 641 -30.39 19.73 -41.23
CA GLY A 641 -30.12 19.93 -42.65
C GLY A 641 -31.06 21.01 -43.16
N GLU A 642 -30.54 22.20 -43.38
CA GLU A 642 -31.25 23.26 -44.12
C GLU A 642 -31.37 22.85 -45.59
N GLU A 643 -32.60 22.74 -46.08
CA GLU A 643 -33.04 23.29 -47.36
C GLU A 643 -34.14 24.33 -47.11
#